data_AF-A0A8V0X738-F1
#
_entry.id   AF-A0A8V0X738-F1
#
_cell.length_a   1.000
_cell.length_b   1.000
_cell.length_c   1.000
_cell.angle_alpha   90.00
_cell.angle_beta   90.00
_cell.angle_gamma   90.00
#
_symmetry.space_group_name_H-M   'P 1'
#
loop_
_entity.id
_entity.type
_entity.pdbx_description
1 polymer ?
#
loop_
_entity_poly.entity_id
_entity_poly.type
_entity_poly.pdbx_seq_one_letter_code
_entity_poly.pdbx_strand_id
1 'polypeptide(L)'
;PLQKRRSNRQVKRKKYTEDLDIKITDDEEDEELDVTGPVRSEQPPENPSEEDAAIVDKVLSMRVVKKEEEGLLPDSEEFFVKYKNYSYLHCEWATIDQLEKDKRIHQKLKRFKTKMTQMRHFFHEDEEPFNPDYVEVDRILDESHSVDKDNGEPVVYYLVKWCSLPYEDSTWELKEDVDEGKIGEFKRIQARHPELKPGSWKKLELSHEYKNHNQLREYQLEGVNWLLFNWYNRQNCILADEMGLGKTIQSIAFLQEVSNVGIRGPFLVIAPLSTITNWEREFNTWTEMNSIVYHGSLASRQMIQQYEMYCKDSRGRLIPGAYKFDALITTFEMILSDCPELREIEWRCVIIDEAHRLKNRNCKLLDSLKHMDLEHKVLLTGTPLQNTVEELFSLLHFLEPSQFPSEAEFLKDFGDLKTEEQVQKLQAILKPMMLRRLKEDVEKNLAPKQETIIEVELTNVQKKYYRAILEKNFSFLSKGVGHTNMPNLLNTMMELRKCCNHPYLINGAEEKILAEFRDSCHHHVPHDFHLQAMVRSAGKLVLLDKLLPKLKAGGHKVLVFSQMVRCLDILEDYLIQKRYLYERIDGRVRGNLRQAAIDRFSKPDSDRFVFLLCTRAGGLGINLTAADTCIIFDSDWNPQNDLQAQARCHRIGQSKAVKVYRLITRNSYEREMFDKASLKLGLDKAVLQSMSGREGNIAGIQQFSKKEIEDLLRKGAYAAIMEEDDEGSKFCEEDIDQILLRRTTTITIESEGKGSTFAKASFVASENRTDIALDDPNFWQKWAKKADLDLDLLNSKNNLVIDTPRVRKQTRHFSTLRDDDLVEFSDLDSEDEEKPRQQQHALHAYGRTDCFRVEKHLLVYGWGRWREILTHGRFKRRLSERDVETICRAILVYCLLHYRGDESIKAFIWDLISPNENGKAKELQNHSGLSIPVPRGRKGKKVKSQNAFDVHKAEWIRRYNPEALFQDESYKKHLKHQCNKVLLRVRMLYYLRQEVIGDQAEKVLAGAMASEVDIWFPLVEQLEVPTAWWDSEADKSLLIGVFKHGYERYNTMRADPTLCFLEKAGGPDESAIAAEQRLDGSDGSVWGPAP
;
A
#
# COMPACT_ATOMS: atom_id res chain seq x y z
N PRO A 1 12.66 -63.50 1.03
CA PRO A 1 14.06 -64.02 1.06
C PRO A 1 14.78 -63.77 -0.28
N LEU A 2 16.01 -63.24 -0.25
CA LEU A 2 17.15 -63.41 -1.21
C LEU A 2 16.89 -63.33 -2.76
N GLN A 3 17.70 -62.69 -3.62
CA GLN A 3 18.96 -61.94 -3.42
C GLN A 3 19.36 -61.03 -4.62
N LYS A 4 19.88 -59.84 -4.29
CA LYS A 4 20.97 -59.04 -4.92
C LYS A 4 21.45 -59.25 -6.39
N ARG A 5 21.43 -58.12 -7.14
CA ARG A 5 22.53 -57.46 -7.90
C ARG A 5 23.20 -58.12 -9.14
N ARG A 6 23.18 -57.38 -10.27
CA ARG A 6 24.30 -56.67 -10.97
C ARG A 6 23.70 -55.92 -12.20
N SER A 7 23.87 -54.62 -12.44
CA SER A 7 25.07 -53.77 -12.65
C SER A 7 25.70 -53.91 -14.06
N ASN A 8 25.47 -52.92 -14.95
CA ASN A 8 26.53 -52.20 -15.68
C ASN A 8 26.04 -50.96 -16.47
N ARG A 9 26.98 -50.24 -17.13
CA ARG A 9 26.91 -48.79 -17.47
C ARG A 9 27.53 -48.48 -18.85
N GLN A 10 26.83 -47.72 -19.72
CA GLN A 10 27.34 -46.95 -20.90
C GLN A 10 26.16 -46.12 -21.47
N VAL A 11 26.17 -44.81 -21.81
CA VAL A 11 27.14 -43.70 -22.03
C VAL A 11 27.52 -43.40 -23.50
N LYS A 12 26.90 -42.34 -24.08
CA LYS A 12 27.41 -41.32 -25.05
C LYS A 12 26.24 -40.36 -25.44
N ARG A 13 26.30 -39.02 -25.26
CA ARG A 13 26.98 -37.93 -26.04
C ARG A 13 26.28 -37.56 -27.38
N LYS A 14 26.19 -36.30 -27.86
CA LYS A 14 26.37 -34.92 -27.29
C LYS A 14 26.04 -33.83 -28.36
N LYS A 15 25.36 -32.71 -28.04
CA LYS A 15 25.49 -31.32 -28.58
C LYS A 15 24.43 -30.40 -27.92
N TYR A 16 24.76 -29.29 -27.23
CA TYR A 16 25.12 -27.92 -27.72
C TYR A 16 23.95 -27.27 -28.49
N THR A 17 23.43 -26.08 -28.19
CA THR A 17 23.64 -24.99 -27.17
C THR A 17 22.26 -24.31 -26.91
N GLU A 18 22.00 -23.20 -26.20
CA GLU A 18 22.66 -22.17 -25.35
C GLU A 18 21.89 -22.12 -23.98
N ASP A 19 22.08 -21.34 -22.89
CA ASP A 19 22.74 -20.04 -22.52
C ASP A 19 21.91 -18.74 -22.81
N LEU A 20 21.67 -17.75 -21.92
CA LEU A 20 21.91 -17.57 -20.47
C LEU A 20 20.60 -17.22 -19.72
N ASP A 21 20.47 -17.64 -18.45
CA ASP A 21 19.67 -16.93 -17.43
C ASP A 21 20.06 -17.44 -16.03
N ILE A 22 20.73 -16.62 -15.20
CA ILE A 22 21.25 -17.05 -13.88
C ILE A 22 20.37 -16.48 -12.77
N LYS A 23 19.39 -17.28 -12.33
CA LYS A 23 18.67 -16.98 -11.08
C LYS A 23 19.57 -17.19 -9.87
N ILE A 24 19.61 -16.18 -9.01
CA ILE A 24 20.12 -16.30 -7.65
C ILE A 24 19.00 -16.92 -6.81
N THR A 25 19.23 -18.08 -6.22
CA THR A 25 18.40 -18.58 -5.10
C THR A 25 19.08 -18.22 -3.79
N ASP A 26 18.29 -17.67 -2.87
CA ASP A 26 18.66 -17.55 -1.47
C ASP A 26 17.85 -18.58 -0.70
N ASP A 27 18.46 -19.77 -0.58
CA ASP A 27 17.97 -20.85 0.26
C ASP A 27 18.48 -20.61 1.70
N GLU A 28 17.67 -19.94 2.51
CA GLU A 28 17.80 -19.94 3.97
C GLU A 28 16.61 -20.73 4.55
N GLU A 29 16.90 -21.70 5.42
CA GLU A 29 15.87 -22.51 6.08
C GLU A 29 15.47 -21.81 7.39
N ASP A 30 14.21 -21.38 7.50
CA ASP A 30 13.65 -20.76 8.70
C ASP A 30 13.52 -21.81 9.83
N GLU A 31 14.34 -21.71 10.89
CA GLU A 31 14.10 -22.43 12.14
C GLU A 31 13.11 -21.66 13.04
N GLU A 32 11.99 -22.30 13.41
CA GLU A 32 10.97 -21.69 14.28
C GLU A 32 11.44 -21.61 15.75
N LEU A 33 11.89 -20.42 16.18
CA LEU A 33 12.11 -20.11 17.61
C LEU A 33 10.78 -19.86 18.33
N ASP A 34 10.34 -20.80 19.18
CA ASP A 34 9.18 -20.62 20.05
C ASP A 34 9.48 -19.69 21.23
N VAL A 35 9.03 -18.43 21.11
CA VAL A 35 9.12 -17.41 22.16
C VAL A 35 7.72 -17.07 22.70
N THR A 36 6.99 -18.08 23.18
CA THR A 36 5.65 -17.90 23.79
C THR A 36 5.62 -18.04 25.33
N GLY A 37 6.78 -18.22 25.97
CA GLY A 37 6.92 -18.27 27.44
C GLY A 37 7.09 -16.89 28.10
N PRO A 38 6.66 -16.70 29.36
CA PRO A 38 6.94 -15.49 30.12
C PRO A 38 8.44 -15.42 30.47
N VAL A 39 9.15 -14.48 29.83
CA VAL A 39 10.60 -14.29 29.99
C VAL A 39 10.94 -13.96 31.45
N ARG A 40 11.91 -14.68 32.03
CA ARG A 40 12.48 -14.37 33.34
C ARG A 40 13.51 -13.24 33.23
N SER A 41 13.63 -12.45 34.28
CA SER A 41 14.63 -11.41 34.42
C SER A 41 16.07 -11.96 34.52
N GLU A 42 17.03 -11.15 34.06
CA GLU A 42 18.46 -11.19 34.42
C GLU A 42 19.28 -12.42 33.98
N GLN A 43 19.77 -12.41 32.73
CA GLN A 43 21.18 -12.71 32.39
C GLN A 43 21.63 -11.79 31.24
N PRO A 44 22.92 -11.40 31.15
CA PRO A 44 23.45 -10.67 30.00
C PRO A 44 23.46 -11.55 28.73
N PRO A 45 23.62 -10.99 27.52
CA PRO A 45 23.89 -11.81 26.34
C PRO A 45 25.17 -12.63 26.55
N GLU A 46 25.11 -13.94 26.34
CA GLU A 46 26.34 -14.68 26.05
C GLU A 46 26.85 -14.24 24.68
N ASN A 47 28.18 -14.09 24.55
CA ASN A 47 28.78 -13.80 23.25
C ASN A 47 28.32 -14.86 22.22
N PRO A 48 28.00 -14.46 20.97
CA PRO A 48 27.63 -15.42 19.93
C PRO A 48 28.72 -16.49 19.79
N SER A 49 28.33 -17.71 19.42
CA SER A 49 29.27 -18.82 19.31
C SER A 49 30.41 -18.49 18.31
N GLU A 50 31.60 -19.07 18.49
CA GLU A 50 32.71 -18.82 17.56
C GLU A 50 32.38 -19.23 16.10
N GLU A 51 31.42 -20.15 15.90
CA GLU A 51 30.91 -20.49 14.57
C GLU A 51 29.94 -19.41 14.02
N ASP A 52 29.08 -18.82 14.86
CA ASP A 52 28.14 -17.75 14.46
C ASP A 52 28.85 -16.41 14.22
N ALA A 53 29.80 -16.06 15.09
CA ALA A 53 30.55 -14.80 15.03
C ALA A 53 31.38 -14.68 13.74
N ALA A 54 31.78 -15.81 13.16
CA ALA A 54 32.56 -15.86 11.92
C ALA A 54 31.70 -15.80 10.64
N ILE A 55 30.37 -15.74 10.73
CA ILE A 55 29.49 -15.70 9.55
C ILE A 55 29.50 -14.30 8.93
N VAL A 56 29.96 -14.19 7.69
CA VAL A 56 29.87 -12.93 6.92
C VAL A 56 28.42 -12.66 6.52
N ASP A 57 27.86 -11.50 6.90
CA ASP A 57 26.59 -10.99 6.38
C ASP A 57 26.82 -10.42 4.97
N LYS A 58 27.73 -9.45 4.83
CA LYS A 58 27.99 -8.73 3.56
C LYS A 58 29.47 -8.63 3.23
N VAL A 59 29.76 -8.68 1.93
CA VAL A 59 31.05 -8.31 1.34
C VAL A 59 30.86 -6.93 0.73
N LEU A 60 31.65 -5.96 1.16
CA LEU A 60 31.47 -4.53 0.88
C LEU A 60 32.46 -4.03 -0.17
N SER A 61 33.75 -4.36 -0.03
CA SER A 61 34.83 -3.94 -0.93
C SER A 61 35.89 -5.03 -1.09
N MET A 62 36.83 -4.81 -2.01
CA MET A 62 37.93 -5.73 -2.32
C MET A 62 39.17 -4.95 -2.74
N ARG A 63 40.34 -5.36 -2.25
CA ARG A 63 41.64 -4.80 -2.64
C ARG A 63 42.63 -5.92 -2.91
N VAL A 64 43.64 -5.63 -3.71
CA VAL A 64 44.76 -6.54 -3.96
C VAL A 64 45.98 -5.96 -3.24
N VAL A 65 46.45 -6.66 -2.20
CA VAL A 65 47.62 -6.26 -1.43
C VAL A 65 48.83 -7.04 -1.94
N LYS A 66 49.92 -6.32 -2.20
CA LYS A 66 51.24 -6.89 -2.46
C LYS A 66 52.04 -6.83 -1.17
N LYS A 67 52.38 -7.99 -0.60
CA LYS A 67 53.27 -8.05 0.56
C LYS A 67 54.70 -7.72 0.12
N GLU A 68 55.38 -6.83 0.84
CA GLU A 68 56.80 -6.54 0.60
C GLU A 68 57.69 -7.52 1.38
N GLU A 69 57.74 -8.77 0.92
CA GLU A 69 58.72 -9.77 1.40
C GLU A 69 59.51 -10.39 0.22
N GLU A 70 60.75 -10.78 0.48
CA GLU A 70 61.74 -11.07 -0.57
C GLU A 70 61.55 -12.43 -1.27
N GLY A 71 60.76 -12.42 -2.35
CA GLY A 71 60.89 -13.40 -3.44
C GLY A 71 59.68 -14.32 -3.66
N LEU A 72 59.11 -14.23 -4.87
CA LEU A 72 57.93 -14.96 -5.36
C LEU A 72 56.63 -14.67 -4.57
N LEU A 73 55.90 -13.65 -5.03
CA LEU A 73 54.58 -13.29 -4.51
C LEU A 73 53.45 -13.88 -5.38
N PRO A 74 52.45 -14.56 -4.78
CA PRO A 74 51.09 -14.47 -5.25
C PRO A 74 50.49 -13.12 -4.82
N ASP A 75 49.71 -12.47 -5.68
CA ASP A 75 48.90 -11.31 -5.29
C ASP A 75 47.82 -11.76 -4.29
N SER A 76 47.81 -11.21 -3.07
CA SER A 76 46.80 -11.55 -2.05
C SER A 76 45.56 -10.66 -2.17
N GLU A 77 44.40 -11.28 -2.41
CA GLU A 77 43.09 -10.62 -2.37
C GLU A 77 42.60 -10.49 -0.92
N GLU A 78 42.24 -9.28 -0.52
CA GLU A 78 41.57 -8.98 0.74
C GLU A 78 40.18 -8.42 0.47
N PHE A 79 39.23 -8.74 1.34
CA PHE A 79 37.82 -8.38 1.23
C PHE A 79 37.40 -7.62 2.47
N PHE A 80 36.77 -6.46 2.28
CA PHE A 80 36.17 -5.70 3.38
C PHE A 80 34.80 -6.30 3.67
N VAL A 81 34.60 -6.83 4.88
CA VAL A 81 33.43 -7.62 5.26
C VAL A 81 32.70 -7.06 6.47
N LYS A 82 31.41 -7.35 6.54
CA LYS A 82 30.54 -7.08 7.69
C LYS A 82 29.98 -8.41 8.19
N TYR A 83 30.13 -8.70 9.48
CA TYR A 83 29.72 -9.98 10.09
C TYR A 83 28.24 -9.99 10.52
N LYS A 84 27.65 -11.18 10.63
CA LYS A 84 26.29 -11.38 11.16
C LYS A 84 26.27 -11.07 12.65
N ASN A 85 25.18 -10.49 13.16
CA ASN A 85 24.98 -10.05 14.55
C ASN A 85 25.93 -8.94 15.07
N TYR A 86 26.95 -8.53 14.32
CA TYR A 86 27.79 -7.35 14.61
C TYR A 86 27.32 -6.10 13.84
N SER A 87 27.65 -4.93 14.39
CA SER A 87 27.44 -3.61 13.77
C SER A 87 28.43 -3.34 12.63
N TYR A 88 28.28 -2.21 11.94
CA TYR A 88 29.22 -1.81 10.89
C TYR A 88 30.56 -1.28 11.45
N LEU A 89 30.66 -1.03 12.77
CA LEU A 89 31.90 -0.66 13.43
C LEU A 89 32.96 -1.77 13.32
N HIS A 90 32.51 -3.02 13.46
CA HIS A 90 33.33 -4.23 13.40
C HIS A 90 33.54 -4.76 11.97
N CYS A 91 33.58 -3.87 10.97
CA CYS A 91 33.95 -4.23 9.59
C CYS A 91 35.46 -4.20 9.41
N GLU A 92 36.05 -5.30 8.97
CA GLU A 92 37.50 -5.42 8.76
C GLU A 92 37.88 -5.92 7.35
N TRP A 93 39.15 -5.77 7.02
CA TRP A 93 39.77 -6.34 5.81
C TRP A 93 40.28 -7.74 6.12
N ALA A 94 39.57 -8.75 5.62
CA ALA A 94 39.88 -10.15 5.84
C ALA A 94 40.40 -10.84 4.56
N THR A 95 41.37 -11.73 4.74
CA THR A 95 41.87 -12.64 3.69
C THR A 95 40.90 -13.81 3.47
N ILE A 96 40.99 -14.49 2.32
CA ILE A 96 40.16 -15.66 2.02
C ILE A 96 40.25 -16.71 3.14
N ASP A 97 41.46 -17.01 3.60
CA ASP A 97 41.76 -18.00 4.64
C ASP A 97 41.06 -17.69 5.98
N GLN A 98 40.92 -16.41 6.36
CA GLN A 98 40.17 -16.01 7.56
C GLN A 98 38.66 -16.22 7.39
N LEU A 99 38.16 -16.06 6.16
CA LEU A 99 36.73 -16.15 5.83
C LEU A 99 36.24 -17.56 5.50
N GLU A 100 37.12 -18.54 5.29
CA GLU A 100 36.75 -19.95 5.07
C GLU A 100 35.93 -20.57 6.22
N LYS A 101 35.93 -19.92 7.40
CA LYS A 101 35.02 -20.25 8.52
C LYS A 101 33.54 -20.19 8.10
N ASP A 102 33.14 -19.25 7.24
CA ASP A 102 31.81 -19.23 6.65
C ASP A 102 31.73 -20.25 5.49
N LYS A 103 31.05 -21.36 5.77
CA LYS A 103 30.76 -22.47 4.84
C LYS A 103 30.13 -22.01 3.50
N ARG A 104 29.56 -20.79 3.42
CA ARG A 104 28.96 -20.19 2.21
C ARG A 104 29.82 -19.12 1.53
N ILE A 105 30.98 -18.73 2.07
CA ILE A 105 31.76 -17.55 1.63
C ILE A 105 32.09 -17.57 0.13
N HIS A 106 32.53 -18.71 -0.39
CA HIS A 106 32.91 -18.89 -1.79
C HIS A 106 31.78 -18.53 -2.77
N GLN A 107 30.52 -18.70 -2.37
CA GLN A 107 29.36 -18.28 -3.16
C GLN A 107 29.15 -16.76 -3.08
N LYS A 108 29.27 -16.19 -1.87
CA LYS A 108 29.15 -14.73 -1.62
C LYS A 108 30.21 -13.96 -2.41
N LEU A 109 31.47 -14.37 -2.35
CA LEU A 109 32.58 -13.78 -3.11
C LEU A 109 32.37 -13.87 -4.63
N LYS A 110 31.87 -15.00 -5.14
CA LYS A 110 31.56 -15.16 -6.56
C LYS A 110 30.42 -14.24 -7.03
N ARG A 111 29.35 -14.11 -6.23
CA ARG A 111 28.25 -13.16 -6.49
C ARG A 111 28.78 -11.71 -6.49
N PHE A 112 29.60 -11.35 -5.49
CA PHE A 112 30.23 -10.03 -5.38
C PHE A 112 31.12 -9.69 -6.59
N LYS A 113 32.06 -10.58 -6.97
CA LYS A 113 32.91 -10.41 -8.16
C LYS A 113 32.09 -10.23 -9.45
N THR A 114 30.98 -10.98 -9.59
CA THR A 114 30.08 -10.84 -10.74
C THR A 114 29.40 -9.46 -10.75
N LYS A 115 28.84 -9.02 -9.61
CA LYS A 115 28.21 -7.71 -9.45
C LYS A 115 29.19 -6.55 -9.72
N MET A 116 30.41 -6.60 -9.16
CA MET A 116 31.43 -5.57 -9.42
C MET A 116 31.85 -5.53 -10.89
N THR A 117 31.93 -6.68 -11.56
CA THR A 117 32.28 -6.72 -13.00
C THR A 117 31.19 -6.07 -13.87
N GLN A 118 29.92 -6.19 -13.48
CA GLN A 118 28.80 -5.49 -14.12
C GLN A 118 28.78 -3.99 -13.80
N MET A 119 29.05 -3.61 -12.55
CA MET A 119 29.05 -2.21 -12.08
C MET A 119 30.27 -1.40 -12.53
N ARG A 120 31.39 -2.04 -12.91
CA ARG A 120 32.64 -1.41 -13.37
C ARG A 120 32.54 -0.50 -14.59
N HIS A 121 31.41 -0.52 -15.30
CA HIS A 121 31.12 0.41 -16.41
C HIS A 121 30.32 1.65 -15.99
N PHE A 122 29.87 1.74 -14.73
CA PHE A 122 28.93 2.78 -14.25
C PHE A 122 29.45 3.65 -13.10
N PHE A 123 30.46 3.20 -12.34
CA PHE A 123 30.94 3.89 -11.13
C PHE A 123 32.43 4.23 -11.18
N HIS A 124 32.79 5.35 -10.55
CA HIS A 124 34.17 5.72 -10.24
C HIS A 124 34.70 4.90 -9.05
N GLU A 125 36.03 4.85 -8.87
CA GLU A 125 36.68 4.03 -7.83
C GLU A 125 36.57 4.61 -6.39
N ASP A 126 35.93 5.78 -6.24
CA ASP A 126 35.88 6.58 -5.01
C ASP A 126 34.55 6.49 -4.22
N GLU A 127 33.65 5.52 -4.48
CA GLU A 127 32.46 5.33 -3.65
C GLU A 127 32.76 4.64 -2.31
N GLU A 128 32.21 5.20 -1.22
CA GLU A 128 32.33 4.66 0.14
C GLU A 128 31.68 3.26 0.25
N PRO A 129 32.32 2.30 0.95
CA PRO A 129 31.90 0.88 0.93
C PRO A 129 30.55 0.62 1.61
N PHE A 130 30.11 1.54 2.47
CA PHE A 130 28.79 1.58 3.09
C PHE A 130 28.48 3.04 3.51
N ASN A 131 27.25 3.32 3.92
CA ASN A 131 26.83 4.67 4.31
C ASN A 131 27.42 5.04 5.70
N PRO A 132 28.16 6.16 5.86
CA PRO A 132 28.80 6.54 7.14
C PRO A 132 27.86 6.56 8.34
N ASP A 133 26.58 6.91 8.18
CA ASP A 133 25.54 6.83 9.22
C ASP A 133 25.53 5.48 9.96
N TYR A 134 25.88 4.37 9.32
CA TYR A 134 25.76 3.03 9.89
C TYR A 134 26.74 2.76 11.05
N VAL A 135 27.68 3.68 11.33
CA VAL A 135 28.54 3.68 12.52
C VAL A 135 28.28 4.88 13.44
N GLU A 136 27.23 5.68 13.19
CA GLU A 136 26.80 6.73 14.11
C GLU A 136 25.72 6.23 15.08
N VAL A 137 25.89 6.53 16.36
CA VAL A 137 24.93 6.18 17.43
C VAL A 137 23.69 7.07 17.30
N ASP A 138 22.57 6.47 16.88
CA ASP A 138 21.27 7.13 16.84
C ASP A 138 20.70 7.23 18.26
N ARG A 139 20.50 6.09 18.92
CA ARG A 139 19.85 5.99 20.24
C ARG A 139 20.47 4.86 21.07
N ILE A 140 20.30 4.94 22.39
CA ILE A 140 20.61 3.83 23.32
C ILE A 140 19.27 3.33 23.87
N LEU A 141 19.04 2.02 23.77
CA LEU A 141 17.75 1.39 24.09
C LEU A 141 17.70 0.85 25.52
N ASP A 142 18.80 0.25 25.99
CA ASP A 142 18.95 -0.31 27.34
C ASP A 142 20.43 -0.34 27.79
N GLU A 143 20.68 -0.55 29.08
CA GLU A 143 22.05 -0.73 29.63
C GLU A 143 22.20 -2.05 30.41
N SER A 144 23.36 -2.70 30.28
CA SER A 144 23.64 -4.00 30.88
C SER A 144 24.99 -4.00 31.59
N HIS A 145 25.01 -4.60 32.78
CA HIS A 145 26.20 -4.72 33.61
C HIS A 145 26.67 -6.17 33.64
N SER A 146 27.95 -6.37 33.35
CA SER A 146 28.60 -7.68 33.30
C SER A 146 29.94 -7.64 34.04
N VAL A 147 30.60 -8.79 34.12
CA VAL A 147 31.99 -8.90 34.59
C VAL A 147 32.74 -9.69 33.52
N ASP A 148 33.88 -9.15 33.07
CA ASP A 148 34.74 -9.81 32.11
C ASP A 148 35.32 -11.11 32.71
N LYS A 149 35.30 -12.18 31.90
CA LYS A 149 35.67 -13.53 32.31
C LYS A 149 37.18 -13.72 32.49
N ASP A 150 38.01 -12.92 31.82
CA ASP A 150 39.46 -13.11 31.76
C ASP A 150 40.24 -12.23 32.75
N ASN A 151 39.73 -11.05 33.09
CA ASN A 151 40.36 -10.11 34.03
C ASN A 151 39.52 -9.82 35.30
N GLY A 152 38.21 -10.09 35.30
CA GLY A 152 37.32 -9.87 36.44
C GLY A 152 36.86 -8.42 36.66
N GLU A 153 37.07 -7.51 35.69
CA GLU A 153 36.63 -6.12 35.79
C GLU A 153 35.16 -5.93 35.38
N PRO A 154 34.44 -4.95 35.96
CA PRO A 154 33.02 -4.72 35.68
C PRO A 154 32.81 -3.96 34.35
N VAL A 155 32.36 -4.68 33.32
CA VAL A 155 32.15 -4.14 31.97
C VAL A 155 30.67 -3.75 31.75
N VAL A 156 30.46 -2.54 31.22
CA VAL A 156 29.14 -1.99 30.89
C VAL A 156 28.92 -2.03 29.39
N TYR A 157 27.82 -2.66 28.97
CA TYR A 157 27.36 -2.70 27.59
C TYR A 157 26.10 -1.84 27.41
N TYR A 158 26.01 -1.17 26.27
CA TYR A 158 24.85 -0.39 25.84
C TYR A 158 24.22 -1.02 24.61
N LEU A 159 22.88 -1.15 24.59
CA LEU A 159 22.16 -1.61 23.40
C LEU A 159 22.00 -0.42 22.44
N VAL A 160 22.86 -0.36 21.43
CA VAL A 160 22.97 0.73 20.46
C VAL A 160 22.02 0.51 19.29
N LYS A 161 21.17 1.50 19.05
CA LYS A 161 20.46 1.71 17.79
C LYS A 161 21.31 2.65 16.92
N TRP A 162 21.54 2.25 15.67
CA TRP A 162 22.40 2.94 14.71
C TRP A 162 21.63 3.87 13.76
N CYS A 163 22.26 4.95 13.27
CA CYS A 163 21.67 5.86 12.29
C CYS A 163 21.41 5.15 10.95
N SER A 164 20.32 5.52 10.28
CA SER A 164 19.88 4.97 8.99
C SER A 164 19.74 3.42 8.91
N LEU A 165 19.65 2.72 10.05
CA LEU A 165 19.38 1.28 10.17
C LEU A 165 18.05 1.02 10.94
N PRO A 166 17.38 -0.14 10.72
CA PRO A 166 16.16 -0.53 11.45
C PRO A 166 16.47 -0.88 12.92
N TYR A 167 15.42 -0.99 13.75
CA TYR A 167 15.59 -1.37 15.17
C TYR A 167 16.08 -2.81 15.35
N GLU A 168 15.77 -3.72 14.42
CA GLU A 168 16.25 -5.11 14.46
C GLU A 168 17.76 -5.27 14.22
N ASP A 169 18.44 -4.26 13.65
CA ASP A 169 19.90 -4.21 13.48
C ASP A 169 20.63 -3.57 14.70
N SER A 170 19.97 -3.42 15.85
CA SER A 170 20.57 -2.86 17.07
C SER A 170 21.48 -3.86 17.79
N THR A 171 22.65 -3.44 18.24
CA THR A 171 23.71 -4.32 18.80
C THR A 171 24.15 -3.89 20.20
N TRP A 172 24.69 -4.83 20.98
CA TRP A 172 25.32 -4.51 22.27
C TRP A 172 26.78 -4.13 22.05
N GLU A 173 27.14 -2.89 22.38
CA GLU A 173 28.50 -2.34 22.24
C GLU A 173 29.07 -1.97 23.62
N LEU A 174 30.40 -1.91 23.73
CA LEU A 174 31.08 -1.50 24.96
C LEU A 174 30.87 -0.01 25.25
N LYS A 175 30.87 0.38 26.53
CA LYS A 175 30.85 1.80 26.93
C LYS A 175 31.94 2.65 26.25
N GLU A 176 33.07 2.07 25.88
CA GLU A 176 34.20 2.80 25.28
C GLU A 176 34.00 3.12 23.79
N ASP A 177 33.15 2.35 23.10
CA ASP A 177 32.80 2.52 21.68
C ASP A 177 31.58 3.44 21.47
N VAL A 178 30.98 3.96 22.54
CA VAL A 178 29.70 4.70 22.52
C VAL A 178 29.86 6.14 23.03
N ASP A 179 29.35 7.10 22.27
CA ASP A 179 29.41 8.53 22.61
C ASP A 179 28.84 8.86 24.01
N GLU A 180 29.66 9.53 24.83
CA GLU A 180 29.25 10.01 26.16
C GLU A 180 28.07 10.99 26.10
N GLY A 181 27.93 11.75 25.00
CA GLY A 181 26.77 12.62 24.77
C GLY A 181 25.46 11.85 24.71
N LYS A 182 25.42 10.75 23.95
CA LYS A 182 24.29 9.81 23.87
C LYS A 182 24.03 9.08 25.18
N ILE A 183 25.07 8.66 25.90
CA ILE A 183 24.93 8.06 27.25
C ILE A 183 24.30 9.09 28.23
N GLY A 184 24.69 10.36 28.13
CA GLY A 184 24.11 11.47 28.89
C GLY A 184 22.66 11.80 28.50
N GLU A 185 22.26 11.60 27.25
CA GLU A 185 20.87 11.72 26.79
C GLU A 185 20.00 10.56 27.32
N PHE A 186 20.46 9.31 27.17
CA PHE A 186 19.79 8.11 27.69
C PHE A 186 19.49 8.21 29.19
N LYS A 187 20.49 8.60 29.99
CA LYS A 187 20.32 8.75 31.45
C LYS A 187 19.40 9.92 31.83
N ARG A 188 19.39 11.01 31.04
CA ARG A 188 18.39 12.09 31.18
C ARG A 188 16.98 11.64 30.84
N ILE A 189 16.78 10.70 29.91
CA ILE A 189 15.47 10.13 29.58
C ILE A 189 15.00 9.16 30.67
N GLN A 190 15.86 8.27 31.16
CA GLN A 190 15.51 7.37 32.28
C GLN A 190 15.15 8.12 33.58
N ALA A 191 15.86 9.20 33.89
CA ALA A 191 15.65 10.00 35.11
C ALA A 191 14.40 10.92 35.07
N ARG A 192 13.54 10.81 34.04
CA ARG A 192 12.33 11.65 33.93
C ARG A 192 11.28 11.23 34.95
N HIS A 193 10.75 12.23 35.68
CA HIS A 193 9.54 12.09 36.49
C HIS A 193 8.41 12.96 35.92
N PRO A 194 7.14 12.53 36.02
CA PRO A 194 6.01 13.32 35.57
C PRO A 194 5.70 14.45 36.56
N GLU A 195 5.91 15.70 36.15
CA GLU A 195 5.45 16.89 36.88
C GLU A 195 4.08 17.35 36.37
N LEU A 196 3.25 17.90 37.28
CA LEU A 196 1.88 18.33 36.96
C LEU A 196 1.59 19.73 37.56
N LYS A 197 1.70 20.79 36.74
CA LYS A 197 1.17 22.14 37.05
C LYS A 197 0.73 22.87 35.76
N PRO A 198 -0.54 22.76 35.34
CA PRO A 198 -1.02 23.51 34.17
C PRO A 198 -1.04 25.02 34.44
N GLY A 199 -0.41 25.80 33.55
CA GLY A 199 -0.45 27.26 33.54
C GLY A 199 -1.64 27.84 32.78
N SER A 200 -2.05 29.07 33.12
CA SER A 200 -3.07 29.81 32.35
C SER A 200 -2.51 30.34 31.03
N TRP A 201 -3.34 30.35 29.97
CA TRP A 201 -2.95 30.82 28.65
C TRP A 201 -2.45 32.27 28.66
N LYS A 202 -1.39 32.50 27.89
CA LYS A 202 -0.93 33.81 27.45
C LYS A 202 -0.55 33.71 25.97
N LYS A 203 -0.86 34.74 25.19
CA LYS A 203 -0.34 34.88 23.83
C LYS A 203 1.17 35.14 23.88
N LEU A 204 1.93 34.50 23.00
CA LEU A 204 3.35 34.79 22.79
C LEU A 204 3.50 35.96 21.81
N GLU A 205 4.14 37.05 22.24
CA GLU A 205 4.37 38.24 21.40
C GLU A 205 5.69 38.17 20.61
N LEU A 206 6.64 37.34 21.04
CA LEU A 206 7.91 37.04 20.38
C LEU A 206 8.08 35.52 20.29
N SER A 207 8.90 35.06 19.34
CA SER A 207 9.31 33.66 19.30
C SER A 207 10.14 33.35 20.54
N HIS A 208 9.89 32.19 21.16
CA HIS A 208 10.89 31.59 22.01
C HIS A 208 12.13 31.21 21.17
N GLU A 209 13.26 31.08 21.85
CA GLU A 209 14.48 30.54 21.27
C GLU A 209 14.44 29.01 21.42
N TYR A 210 14.26 28.33 20.31
CA TYR A 210 14.20 26.87 20.22
C TYR A 210 15.62 26.28 20.16
N LYS A 211 15.72 24.95 20.22
CA LYS A 211 17.01 24.24 20.18
C LYS A 211 17.85 24.70 18.98
N ASN A 212 19.17 24.76 19.17
CA ASN A 212 20.13 25.31 18.20
C ASN A 212 19.91 26.79 17.84
N HIS A 213 19.41 27.61 18.77
CA HIS A 213 19.13 29.05 18.59
C HIS A 213 18.10 29.36 17.49
N ASN A 214 17.23 28.39 17.16
CA ASN A 214 16.21 28.54 16.13
C ASN A 214 15.07 29.48 16.58
N GLN A 215 14.52 30.26 15.65
CA GLN A 215 13.41 31.17 15.90
C GLN A 215 12.35 31.06 14.80
N LEU A 216 11.07 31.22 15.18
CA LEU A 216 9.94 31.23 14.26
C LEU A 216 9.83 32.58 13.56
N ARG A 217 9.45 32.57 12.27
CA ARG A 217 9.02 33.78 11.54
C ARG A 217 7.71 34.32 12.12
N GLU A 218 7.43 35.61 11.96
CA GLU A 218 6.24 36.26 12.54
C GLU A 218 4.92 35.52 12.22
N TYR A 219 4.73 35.10 10.96
CA TYR A 219 3.54 34.33 10.57
C TYR A 219 3.52 32.90 11.15
N GLN A 220 4.69 32.29 11.40
CA GLN A 220 4.76 30.98 12.05
C GLN A 220 4.39 31.08 13.53
N LEU A 221 4.85 32.14 14.21
CA LEU A 221 4.46 32.47 15.58
C LEU A 221 2.96 32.80 15.69
N GLU A 222 2.37 33.48 14.70
CA GLU A 222 0.92 33.67 14.62
C GLU A 222 0.17 32.32 14.53
N GLY A 223 0.66 31.39 13.71
CA GLY A 223 0.04 30.07 13.56
C GLY A 223 0.16 29.19 14.81
N VAL A 224 1.31 29.23 15.49
CA VAL A 224 1.50 28.57 16.80
C VAL A 224 0.57 29.18 17.86
N ASN A 225 0.44 30.50 17.91
CA ASN A 225 -0.52 31.17 18.81
C ASN A 225 -1.97 30.78 18.52
N TRP A 226 -2.35 30.61 17.25
CA TRP A 226 -3.69 30.16 16.86
C TRP A 226 -3.97 28.70 17.27
N LEU A 227 -3.01 27.80 17.05
CA LEU A 227 -3.09 26.41 17.53
C LEU A 227 -3.20 26.35 19.06
N LEU A 228 -2.37 27.11 19.79
CA LEU A 228 -2.42 27.21 21.26
C LEU A 228 -3.77 27.74 21.76
N PHE A 229 -4.29 28.81 21.15
CA PHE A 229 -5.60 29.37 21.50
C PHE A 229 -6.72 28.34 21.33
N ASN A 230 -6.76 27.64 20.21
CA ASN A 230 -7.78 26.62 19.96
C ASN A 230 -7.61 25.39 20.88
N TRP A 231 -6.38 24.97 21.18
CA TRP A 231 -6.09 23.91 22.15
C TRP A 231 -6.59 24.26 23.57
N TYR A 232 -6.30 25.46 24.06
CA TYR A 232 -6.81 25.95 25.36
C TYR A 232 -8.35 26.03 25.39
N ASN A 233 -8.99 26.35 24.26
CA ASN A 233 -10.45 26.35 24.10
C ASN A 233 -11.05 24.96 23.80
N ARG A 234 -10.25 23.89 23.72
CA ARG A 234 -10.64 22.53 23.34
C ARG A 234 -11.35 22.43 21.98
N GLN A 235 -10.94 23.26 21.00
CA GLN A 235 -11.47 23.23 19.63
C GLN A 235 -10.46 22.58 18.68
N ASN A 236 -10.90 21.62 17.87
CA ASN A 236 -10.03 20.90 16.95
C ASN A 236 -9.75 21.69 15.65
N CYS A 237 -8.58 21.45 15.04
CA CYS A 237 -7.96 22.38 14.09
C CYS A 237 -7.63 21.80 12.71
N ILE A 238 -7.65 22.66 11.68
CA ILE A 238 -7.10 22.43 10.34
C ILE A 238 -6.08 23.54 10.02
N LEU A 239 -4.80 23.17 9.88
CA LEU A 239 -3.77 24.08 9.36
C LEU A 239 -3.63 23.86 7.84
N ALA A 240 -4.29 24.73 7.08
CA ALA A 240 -4.42 24.70 5.62
C ALA A 240 -3.51 25.73 4.90
N ASP A 241 -2.45 26.20 5.57
CA ASP A 241 -1.38 27.02 4.99
C ASP A 241 -0.76 26.39 3.73
N GLU A 242 -0.26 27.22 2.81
CA GLU A 242 0.37 26.75 1.57
C GLU A 242 1.57 25.79 1.78
N MET A 243 1.81 24.91 0.81
CA MET A 243 2.93 23.97 0.81
C MET A 243 4.27 24.73 0.78
N GLY A 244 5.03 24.61 1.86
CA GLY A 244 6.35 25.26 2.03
C GLY A 244 6.41 26.28 3.17
N LEU A 245 5.29 26.72 3.74
CA LEU A 245 5.24 27.69 4.85
C LEU A 245 5.72 27.15 6.22
N GLY A 246 6.14 25.88 6.29
CA GLY A 246 6.68 25.27 7.51
C GLY A 246 5.61 24.78 8.49
N LYS A 247 4.51 24.19 8.01
CA LYS A 247 3.47 23.58 8.87
C LYS A 247 4.05 22.59 9.89
N THR A 248 4.98 21.73 9.47
CA THR A 248 5.75 20.79 10.32
C THR A 248 6.38 21.50 11.53
N ILE A 249 7.08 22.61 11.29
CA ILE A 249 7.75 23.40 12.34
C ILE A 249 6.72 24.09 13.25
N GLN A 250 5.65 24.66 12.68
CA GLN A 250 4.54 25.22 13.48
C GLN A 250 3.90 24.16 14.40
N SER A 251 3.72 22.93 13.91
CA SER A 251 3.22 21.80 14.71
C SER A 251 4.18 21.35 15.80
N ILE A 252 5.48 21.24 15.51
CA ILE A 252 6.50 20.83 16.49
C ILE A 252 6.67 21.90 17.59
N ALA A 253 6.70 23.18 17.21
CA ALA A 253 6.74 24.29 18.17
C ALA A 253 5.47 24.34 19.03
N PHE A 254 4.28 24.10 18.46
CA PHE A 254 3.03 23.98 19.22
C PHE A 254 3.10 22.86 20.27
N LEU A 255 3.60 21.66 19.92
CA LEU A 255 3.78 20.57 20.89
C LEU A 255 4.83 20.91 21.97
N GLN A 256 5.90 21.62 21.61
CA GLN A 256 6.89 22.11 22.58
C GLN A 256 6.25 23.09 23.57
N GLU A 257 5.40 24.02 23.13
CA GLU A 257 4.71 24.95 24.04
C GLU A 257 3.68 24.25 24.94
N VAL A 258 2.97 23.22 24.45
CA VAL A 258 2.10 22.37 25.30
C VAL A 258 2.94 21.60 26.35
N SER A 259 4.13 21.14 25.98
CA SER A 259 5.10 20.53 26.90
C SER A 259 5.61 21.55 27.94
N ASN A 260 5.90 22.79 27.53
CA ASN A 260 6.31 23.90 28.41
C ASN A 260 5.21 24.28 29.42
N VAL A 261 3.94 24.12 29.07
CA VAL A 261 2.77 24.31 29.96
C VAL A 261 2.61 23.15 30.98
N GLY A 262 3.44 22.10 30.88
CA GLY A 262 3.47 20.99 31.83
C GLY A 262 2.70 19.75 31.39
N ILE A 263 2.40 19.59 30.09
CA ILE A 263 1.72 18.41 29.53
C ILE A 263 2.67 17.72 28.53
N ARG A 264 3.47 16.79 29.05
CA ARG A 264 4.52 16.06 28.30
C ARG A 264 3.94 14.87 27.52
N GLY A 265 2.97 15.13 26.66
CA GLY A 265 2.35 14.10 25.83
C GLY A 265 1.58 13.02 26.63
N PRO A 266 1.43 11.80 26.07
CA PRO A 266 2.00 11.36 24.80
C PRO A 266 1.34 12.06 23.61
N PHE A 267 2.14 12.44 22.62
CA PHE A 267 1.69 13.06 21.37
C PHE A 267 1.84 12.10 20.19
N LEU A 268 0.84 12.06 19.30
CA LEU A 268 0.83 11.21 18.11
C LEU A 268 1.04 12.05 16.84
N VAL A 269 1.97 11.67 15.98
CA VAL A 269 2.16 12.27 14.65
C VAL A 269 1.96 11.18 13.60
N ILE A 270 0.90 11.30 12.80
CA ILE A 270 0.59 10.39 11.71
C ILE A 270 0.98 11.08 10.40
N ALA A 271 1.94 10.53 9.67
CA ALA A 271 2.46 11.15 8.46
C ALA A 271 2.71 10.11 7.34
N PRO A 272 2.73 10.52 6.06
CA PRO A 272 3.19 9.67 4.97
C PRO A 272 4.57 9.04 5.23
N LEU A 273 4.80 7.80 4.76
CA LEU A 273 6.10 7.12 4.85
C LEU A 273 7.27 7.93 4.23
N SER A 274 6.98 8.83 3.28
CA SER A 274 7.96 9.75 2.68
C SER A 274 8.28 11.00 3.51
N THR A 275 7.64 11.22 4.67
CA THR A 275 7.87 12.38 5.55
C THR A 275 8.31 12.01 6.97
N ILE A 276 8.16 10.77 7.45
CA ILE A 276 8.49 10.42 8.85
C ILE A 276 9.91 10.80 9.27
N THR A 277 10.91 10.60 8.39
CA THR A 277 12.31 10.98 8.64
C THR A 277 12.53 12.49 8.63
N ASN A 278 11.72 13.26 7.88
CA ASN A 278 11.73 14.73 7.97
C ASN A 278 11.10 15.18 9.29
N TRP A 279 10.01 14.55 9.76
CA TRP A 279 9.40 14.87 11.05
C TRP A 279 10.39 14.62 12.19
N GLU A 280 11.02 13.44 12.23
CA GLU A 280 12.08 13.07 13.17
C GLU A 280 13.26 14.05 13.17
N ARG A 281 13.79 14.39 11.98
CA ARG A 281 14.88 15.37 11.83
C ARG A 281 14.49 16.75 12.38
N GLU A 282 13.27 17.22 12.13
CA GLU A 282 12.80 18.53 12.62
C GLU A 282 12.55 18.49 14.14
N PHE A 283 11.99 17.41 14.71
CA PHE A 283 11.87 17.26 16.17
C PHE A 283 13.25 17.35 16.83
N ASN A 284 14.22 16.58 16.34
CA ASN A 284 15.60 16.57 16.85
C ASN A 284 16.32 17.92 16.66
N THR A 285 15.96 18.70 15.65
CA THR A 285 16.57 20.02 15.34
C THR A 285 15.98 21.17 16.17
N TRP A 286 14.67 21.16 16.43
CA TRP A 286 13.96 22.26 17.10
C TRP A 286 13.71 22.01 18.60
N THR A 287 13.71 20.76 19.08
CA THR A 287 13.21 20.41 20.42
C THR A 287 14.09 19.44 21.21
N GLU A 288 13.91 19.41 22.53
CA GLU A 288 14.47 18.39 23.44
C GLU A 288 13.44 17.29 23.77
N MET A 289 12.34 17.23 23.02
CA MET A 289 11.35 16.16 23.15
C MET A 289 11.92 14.86 22.62
N ASN A 290 11.73 13.77 23.37
CA ASN A 290 12.06 12.42 22.95
C ASN A 290 11.00 11.95 21.94
N SER A 291 11.25 12.19 20.65
CA SER A 291 10.45 11.68 19.54
C SER A 291 10.93 10.31 19.08
N ILE A 292 10.00 9.41 18.75
CA ILE A 292 10.30 8.02 18.34
C ILE A 292 9.54 7.66 17.07
N VAL A 293 10.22 7.09 16.07
CA VAL A 293 9.59 6.60 14.82
C VAL A 293 9.13 5.15 14.97
N TYR A 294 7.81 4.96 15.04
CA TYR A 294 7.15 3.67 15.09
C TYR A 294 6.90 3.14 13.67
N HIS A 295 7.93 2.53 13.08
CA HIS A 295 7.85 1.91 11.75
C HIS A 295 8.84 0.73 11.62
N GLY A 296 8.53 -0.25 10.78
CA GLY A 296 9.43 -1.35 10.42
C GLY A 296 8.81 -2.75 10.53
N SER A 297 9.66 -3.76 10.61
CA SER A 297 9.31 -5.17 10.75
C SER A 297 8.54 -5.46 12.07
N LEU A 298 8.07 -6.70 12.25
CA LEU A 298 7.49 -7.10 13.54
C LEU A 298 8.54 -7.06 14.66
N ALA A 299 9.75 -7.57 14.41
CA ALA A 299 10.85 -7.55 15.38
C ALA A 299 11.26 -6.12 15.77
N SER A 300 11.39 -5.22 14.79
CA SER A 300 11.67 -3.79 15.02
C SER A 300 10.62 -3.14 15.93
N ARG A 301 9.34 -3.48 15.79
CA ARG A 301 8.25 -2.93 16.61
C ARG A 301 8.19 -3.53 18.00
N GLN A 302 8.46 -4.83 18.14
CA GLN A 302 8.61 -5.49 19.43
C GLN A 302 9.76 -4.87 20.24
N MET A 303 10.88 -4.53 19.59
CA MET A 303 11.99 -3.78 20.22
C MET A 303 11.53 -2.40 20.73
N ILE A 304 10.84 -1.61 19.91
CA ILE A 304 10.31 -0.29 20.33
C ILE A 304 9.33 -0.44 21.51
N GLN A 305 8.40 -1.40 21.47
CA GLN A 305 7.46 -1.68 22.56
C GLN A 305 8.18 -2.11 23.85
N GLN A 306 9.18 -2.98 23.75
CA GLN A 306 9.90 -3.58 24.88
C GLN A 306 10.87 -2.62 25.57
N TYR A 307 11.57 -1.78 24.80
CA TYR A 307 12.65 -0.93 25.31
C TYR A 307 12.26 0.55 25.41
N GLU A 308 11.46 1.08 24.48
CA GLU A 308 11.27 2.53 24.34
C GLU A 308 9.89 3.05 24.73
N MET A 309 8.80 2.30 24.54
CA MET A 309 7.47 2.85 24.75
C MET A 309 7.15 3.11 26.23
N TYR A 310 7.39 2.14 27.11
CA TYR A 310 6.90 2.14 28.48
C TYR A 310 7.99 2.31 29.54
N CYS A 311 7.69 3.04 30.60
CA CYS A 311 8.49 3.06 31.82
C CYS A 311 8.32 1.75 32.61
N LYS A 312 9.41 1.24 33.16
CA LYS A 312 9.44 0.04 34.02
C LYS A 312 9.73 0.45 35.46
N ASP A 313 9.15 -0.25 36.43
CA ASP A 313 9.48 -0.10 37.85
C ASP A 313 10.82 -0.78 38.18
N SER A 314 11.30 -0.59 39.41
CA SER A 314 12.54 -1.22 39.92
C SER A 314 12.44 -2.75 40.13
N ARG A 315 11.46 -3.40 39.50
CA ARG A 315 11.24 -4.85 39.40
C ARG A 315 10.92 -5.28 37.96
N GLY A 316 11.19 -4.42 36.97
CA GLY A 316 11.01 -4.67 35.54
C GLY A 316 9.56 -4.58 35.03
N ARG A 317 8.58 -4.22 35.86
CA ARG A 317 7.15 -4.24 35.51
C ARG A 317 6.72 -2.92 34.89
N LEU A 318 5.88 -2.97 33.86
CA LEU A 318 5.35 -1.76 33.19
C LEU A 318 4.57 -0.88 34.17
N ILE A 319 4.76 0.43 34.07
CA ILE A 319 4.00 1.44 34.84
C ILE A 319 2.90 2.00 33.92
N PRO A 320 1.60 1.72 34.17
CA PRO A 320 0.51 2.21 33.32
C PRO A 320 0.48 3.74 33.25
N GLY A 321 0.30 4.28 32.04
CA GLY A 321 0.26 5.72 31.79
C GLY A 321 1.61 6.45 31.87
N ALA A 322 2.73 5.75 32.09
CA ALA A 322 4.07 6.32 32.09
C ALA A 322 4.87 5.85 30.88
N TYR A 323 5.11 6.76 29.94
CA TYR A 323 5.82 6.53 28.69
C TYR A 323 7.23 7.17 28.74
N LYS A 324 8.22 6.60 28.07
CA LYS A 324 9.57 7.23 27.98
C LYS A 324 9.63 8.32 26.91
N PHE A 325 8.71 8.31 25.93
CA PHE A 325 8.64 9.23 24.81
C PHE A 325 7.67 10.38 25.07
N ASP A 326 7.95 11.55 24.50
CA ASP A 326 7.02 12.68 24.48
C ASP A 326 6.14 12.63 23.21
N ALA A 327 6.72 12.20 22.07
CA ALA A 327 6.05 12.11 20.78
C ALA A 327 6.35 10.79 20.04
N LEU A 328 5.34 10.22 19.39
CA LEU A 328 5.45 9.02 18.53
C LEU A 328 5.05 9.36 17.10
N ILE A 329 5.94 9.10 16.15
CA ILE A 329 5.79 9.37 14.73
C ILE A 329 5.49 8.04 14.03
N THR A 330 4.42 7.96 13.24
CA THR A 330 3.95 6.72 12.62
C THR A 330 3.28 6.98 11.26
N THR A 331 2.98 5.92 10.51
CA THR A 331 2.29 6.02 9.21
C THR A 331 0.85 5.52 9.28
N PHE A 332 0.05 5.90 8.28
CA PHE A 332 -1.34 5.48 8.13
C PHE A 332 -1.51 3.95 8.10
N GLU A 333 -0.54 3.25 7.52
CA GLU A 333 -0.51 1.80 7.40
C GLU A 333 -0.21 1.14 8.75
N MET A 334 0.67 1.74 9.55
CA MET A 334 1.00 1.24 10.89
C MET A 334 -0.16 1.41 11.88
N ILE A 335 -0.90 2.53 11.79
CA ILE A 335 -2.14 2.75 12.53
C ILE A 335 -3.16 1.63 12.22
N LEU A 336 -3.19 1.10 11.00
CA LEU A 336 -4.10 0.03 10.59
C LEU A 336 -3.66 -1.36 11.06
N SER A 337 -2.35 -1.66 11.11
CA SER A 337 -1.87 -2.96 11.58
C SER A 337 -1.88 -3.07 13.11
N ASP A 338 -1.53 -1.97 13.79
CA ASP A 338 -1.18 -1.97 15.22
C ASP A 338 -2.17 -1.16 16.08
N CYS A 339 -3.34 -0.85 15.51
CA CYS A 339 -4.50 -0.29 16.24
C CYS A 339 -4.75 -0.97 17.60
N PRO A 340 -4.64 -2.31 17.78
CA PRO A 340 -4.85 -2.96 19.07
C PRO A 340 -3.97 -2.44 20.21
N GLU A 341 -2.72 -2.08 19.93
CA GLU A 341 -1.75 -1.56 20.90
C GLU A 341 -1.89 -0.03 21.04
N LEU A 342 -1.89 0.68 19.90
CA LEU A 342 -1.83 2.15 19.85
C LEU A 342 -3.10 2.84 20.40
N ARG A 343 -4.23 2.11 20.49
CA ARG A 343 -5.48 2.59 21.12
C ARG A 343 -5.49 2.51 22.65
N GLU A 344 -4.57 1.76 23.27
CA GLU A 344 -4.49 1.62 24.74
C GLU A 344 -3.70 2.79 25.38
N ILE A 345 -3.26 3.73 24.55
CA ILE A 345 -2.57 4.97 24.92
C ILE A 345 -3.56 6.13 24.85
N GLU A 346 -3.69 6.89 25.93
CA GLU A 346 -4.49 8.12 26.01
C GLU A 346 -3.72 9.28 25.36
N TRP A 347 -4.01 9.62 24.10
CA TRP A 347 -3.23 10.61 23.35
C TRP A 347 -3.68 12.06 23.62
N ARG A 348 -2.76 12.89 24.11
CA ARG A 348 -3.00 14.32 24.43
C ARG A 348 -3.20 15.19 23.19
N CYS A 349 -2.51 14.86 22.11
CA CYS A 349 -2.69 15.49 20.82
C CYS A 349 -2.35 14.51 19.71
N VAL A 350 -3.15 14.50 18.64
CA VAL A 350 -2.80 13.88 17.36
C VAL A 350 -2.64 14.95 16.29
N ILE A 351 -1.53 14.87 15.55
CA ILE A 351 -1.25 15.68 14.37
C ILE A 351 -1.23 14.75 13.16
N ILE A 352 -2.04 15.06 12.13
CA ILE A 352 -2.14 14.25 10.92
C ILE A 352 -1.63 15.06 9.74
N ASP A 353 -0.46 14.68 9.22
CA ASP A 353 0.17 15.30 8.06
C ASP A 353 -0.41 14.75 6.75
N GLU A 354 -0.53 15.61 5.74
CA GLU A 354 -1.30 15.35 4.51
C GLU A 354 -2.67 14.68 4.77
N ALA A 355 -3.45 15.30 5.66
CA ALA A 355 -4.79 14.86 6.08
C ALA A 355 -5.80 14.69 4.91
N HIS A 356 -5.46 15.12 3.69
CA HIS A 356 -6.15 14.74 2.46
C HIS A 356 -6.18 13.22 2.21
N ARG A 357 -5.48 12.39 3.02
CA ARG A 357 -5.64 10.93 3.04
C ARG A 357 -6.94 10.46 3.72
N LEU A 358 -7.61 11.30 4.52
CA LEU A 358 -8.83 10.96 5.27
C LEU A 358 -10.14 11.21 4.50
N LYS A 359 -10.08 11.48 3.18
CA LYS A 359 -11.22 11.85 2.34
C LYS A 359 -12.40 10.87 2.33
N ASN A 360 -12.11 9.58 2.29
CA ASN A 360 -13.13 8.56 2.09
C ASN A 360 -13.67 8.10 3.45
N ARG A 361 -14.92 8.48 3.75
CA ARG A 361 -15.65 8.13 4.98
C ARG A 361 -15.66 6.62 5.29
N ASN A 362 -15.60 5.76 4.27
CA ASN A 362 -15.60 4.30 4.40
C ASN A 362 -14.17 3.71 4.58
N CYS A 363 -13.14 4.55 4.72
CA CYS A 363 -11.77 4.10 4.95
C CYS A 363 -11.61 3.50 6.36
N LYS A 364 -11.03 2.29 6.43
CA LYS A 364 -10.67 1.61 7.69
C LYS A 364 -9.81 2.47 8.64
N LEU A 365 -9.08 3.45 8.09
CA LEU A 365 -8.24 4.38 8.83
C LEU A 365 -9.08 5.32 9.70
N LEU A 366 -10.15 5.90 9.15
CA LEU A 366 -11.09 6.74 9.93
C LEU A 366 -11.80 5.92 11.01
N ASP A 367 -12.19 4.68 10.70
CA ASP A 367 -12.80 3.78 11.67
C ASP A 367 -11.81 3.42 12.80
N SER A 368 -10.56 3.11 12.48
CA SER A 368 -9.50 2.83 13.47
C SER A 368 -9.23 4.04 14.36
N LEU A 369 -9.09 5.24 13.78
CA LEU A 369 -8.86 6.48 14.52
C LEU A 369 -10.06 6.89 15.39
N LYS A 370 -11.29 6.49 15.04
CA LYS A 370 -12.48 6.67 15.89
C LYS A 370 -12.53 5.75 17.12
N HIS A 371 -11.68 4.71 17.17
CA HIS A 371 -11.57 3.80 18.31
C HIS A 371 -10.35 4.09 19.21
N MET A 372 -9.57 5.14 18.90
CA MET A 372 -8.47 5.64 19.74
C MET A 372 -8.97 6.82 20.59
N ASP A 373 -8.45 7.00 21.80
CA ASP A 373 -8.71 8.21 22.60
C ASP A 373 -7.75 9.33 22.19
N LEU A 374 -8.30 10.50 21.85
CA LEU A 374 -7.63 11.58 21.13
C LEU A 374 -8.14 12.95 21.64
N GLU A 375 -7.51 13.51 22.68
CA GLU A 375 -8.00 14.71 23.38
C GLU A 375 -8.03 15.97 22.48
N HIS A 376 -7.05 16.12 21.58
CA HIS A 376 -6.98 17.24 20.63
C HIS A 376 -6.44 16.79 19.26
N LYS A 377 -7.03 17.28 18.18
CA LYS A 377 -6.76 16.87 16.80
C LYS A 377 -6.35 18.06 15.94
N VAL A 378 -5.22 17.94 15.25
CA VAL A 378 -4.71 18.93 14.29
C VAL A 378 -4.52 18.24 12.93
N LEU A 379 -5.23 18.71 11.91
CA LEU A 379 -5.09 18.23 10.53
C LEU A 379 -4.23 19.20 9.72
N LEU A 380 -3.19 18.70 9.07
CA LEU A 380 -2.33 19.50 8.20
C LEU A 380 -2.61 19.16 6.74
N THR A 381 -2.75 20.17 5.88
CA THR A 381 -2.96 19.96 4.44
C THR A 381 -2.45 21.15 3.63
N GLY A 382 -1.90 20.91 2.45
CA GLY A 382 -1.64 21.97 1.47
C GLY A 382 -2.87 22.40 0.66
N THR A 383 -3.92 21.58 0.70
CA THR A 383 -5.11 21.65 -0.16
C THR A 383 -6.30 21.08 0.63
N PRO A 384 -7.02 21.91 1.41
CA PRO A 384 -8.12 21.44 2.28
C PRO A 384 -9.37 21.01 1.51
N LEU A 385 -9.50 21.47 0.27
CA LEU A 385 -10.48 21.04 -0.72
C LEU A 385 -9.66 20.57 -1.93
N GLN A 386 -9.77 19.30 -2.30
CA GLN A 386 -9.10 18.76 -3.49
C GLN A 386 -10.12 18.39 -4.57
N ASN A 387 -11.22 17.69 -4.22
CA ASN A 387 -12.23 17.27 -5.19
C ASN A 387 -13.67 17.72 -4.86
N THR A 388 -14.21 17.39 -3.67
CA THR A 388 -15.65 17.54 -3.37
C THR A 388 -15.95 18.06 -1.96
N VAL A 389 -17.21 18.46 -1.73
CA VAL A 389 -17.75 18.87 -0.42
C VAL A 389 -17.87 17.69 0.56
N GLU A 390 -17.92 16.45 0.06
CA GLU A 390 -17.96 15.21 0.86
C GLU A 390 -16.60 14.94 1.52
N GLU A 391 -15.49 15.30 0.85
CA GLU A 391 -14.14 15.28 1.45
C GLU A 391 -14.10 16.21 2.66
N LEU A 392 -14.63 17.43 2.54
CA LEU A 392 -14.70 18.40 3.64
C LEU A 392 -15.59 17.92 4.78
N PHE A 393 -16.77 17.35 4.48
CA PHE A 393 -17.62 16.74 5.51
C PHE A 393 -16.88 15.65 6.27
N SER A 394 -16.17 14.77 5.57
CA SER A 394 -15.43 13.65 6.18
C SER A 394 -14.34 14.14 7.15
N LEU A 395 -13.65 15.24 6.83
CA LEU A 395 -12.69 15.89 7.74
C LEU A 395 -13.39 16.55 8.94
N LEU A 396 -14.44 17.34 8.72
CA LEU A 396 -15.18 18.04 9.78
C LEU A 396 -15.85 17.06 10.76
N HIS A 397 -16.44 15.98 10.25
CA HIS A 397 -17.02 14.90 11.05
C HIS A 397 -15.97 14.09 11.82
N PHE A 398 -14.73 13.98 11.33
CA PHE A 398 -13.64 13.38 12.12
C PHE A 398 -13.18 14.30 13.26
N LEU A 399 -13.14 15.61 13.03
CA LEU A 399 -12.82 16.59 14.07
C LEU A 399 -13.91 16.66 15.15
N GLU A 400 -15.13 17.03 14.76
CA GLU A 400 -16.27 17.28 15.65
C GLU A 400 -17.51 16.42 15.25
N PRO A 401 -17.52 15.11 15.59
CA PRO A 401 -18.62 14.21 15.24
C PRO A 401 -20.00 14.65 15.77
N SER A 402 -20.01 15.41 16.87
CA SER A 402 -21.19 15.96 17.54
C SER A 402 -21.80 17.16 16.79
N GLN A 403 -20.97 18.00 16.15
CA GLN A 403 -21.41 19.16 15.37
C GLN A 403 -21.84 18.76 13.95
N PHE A 404 -21.22 17.72 13.39
CA PHE A 404 -21.46 17.24 12.02
C PHE A 404 -21.94 15.78 12.00
N PRO A 405 -23.13 15.45 12.56
CA PRO A 405 -23.59 14.07 12.70
C PRO A 405 -24.13 13.44 11.40
N SER A 406 -24.56 14.24 10.42
CA SER A 406 -25.31 13.79 9.25
C SER A 406 -24.77 14.36 7.94
N GLU A 407 -24.21 13.49 7.12
CA GLU A 407 -23.73 13.82 5.77
C GLU A 407 -24.85 14.28 4.85
N ALA A 408 -26.02 13.62 4.91
CA ALA A 408 -27.16 13.96 4.07
C ALA A 408 -27.75 15.34 4.39
N GLU A 409 -27.65 15.81 5.64
CA GLU A 409 -28.04 17.16 6.01
C GLU A 409 -26.99 18.18 5.59
N PHE A 410 -25.69 17.87 5.77
CA PHE A 410 -24.59 18.73 5.33
C PHE A 410 -24.57 18.90 3.79
N LEU A 411 -24.78 17.83 3.02
CA LEU A 411 -24.85 17.89 1.56
C LEU A 411 -26.14 18.55 1.04
N LYS A 412 -27.24 18.48 1.80
CA LYS A 412 -28.45 19.26 1.50
C LYS A 412 -28.22 20.76 1.73
N ASP A 413 -27.51 21.13 2.79
CA ASP A 413 -27.23 22.53 3.12
C ASP A 413 -26.09 23.12 2.29
N PHE A 414 -25.10 22.33 1.87
CA PHE A 414 -23.85 22.81 1.27
C PHE A 414 -23.36 22.05 0.02
N GLY A 415 -23.86 20.86 -0.29
CA GLY A 415 -23.24 19.95 -1.28
C GLY A 415 -23.19 20.52 -2.71
N ASP A 416 -24.14 21.38 -3.06
CA ASP A 416 -24.25 22.01 -4.38
C ASP A 416 -23.49 23.35 -4.50
N LEU A 417 -23.24 24.05 -3.38
CA LEU A 417 -22.67 25.42 -3.29
C LEU A 417 -23.24 26.43 -4.33
N LYS A 418 -24.54 26.38 -4.62
CA LYS A 418 -25.18 27.18 -5.69
C LYS A 418 -25.61 28.59 -5.27
N THR A 419 -25.67 28.89 -3.97
CA THR A 419 -26.05 30.24 -3.49
C THR A 419 -25.00 30.85 -2.57
N GLU A 420 -24.92 32.18 -2.59
CA GLU A 420 -23.99 32.95 -1.77
C GLU A 420 -24.18 32.68 -0.28
N GLU A 421 -25.43 32.56 0.19
CA GLU A 421 -25.77 32.26 1.59
C GLU A 421 -25.18 30.91 2.05
N GLN A 422 -25.18 29.89 1.19
CA GLN A 422 -24.57 28.58 1.52
C GLN A 422 -23.05 28.72 1.68
N VAL A 423 -22.39 29.47 0.78
CA VAL A 423 -20.95 29.71 0.84
C VAL A 423 -20.59 30.53 2.08
N GLN A 424 -21.28 31.64 2.36
CA GLN A 424 -21.04 32.46 3.55
C GLN A 424 -21.28 31.68 4.86
N LYS A 425 -22.35 30.87 4.93
CA LYS A 425 -22.65 30.00 6.08
C LYS A 425 -21.56 28.95 6.30
N LEU A 426 -21.05 28.34 5.23
CA LEU A 426 -19.94 27.38 5.31
C LEU A 426 -18.63 28.07 5.74
N GLN A 427 -18.32 29.25 5.17
CA GLN A 427 -17.16 30.05 5.57
C GLN A 427 -17.21 30.44 7.07
N ALA A 428 -18.38 30.82 7.59
CA ALA A 428 -18.56 31.15 9.00
C ALA A 428 -18.29 29.95 9.93
N ILE A 429 -18.63 28.74 9.50
CA ILE A 429 -18.35 27.48 10.21
C ILE A 429 -16.85 27.13 10.16
N LEU A 430 -16.21 27.29 9.00
CA LEU A 430 -14.79 26.95 8.81
C LEU A 430 -13.83 27.92 9.50
N LYS A 431 -14.15 29.23 9.52
CA LYS A 431 -13.25 30.30 9.96
C LYS A 431 -12.62 30.13 11.37
N PRO A 432 -13.31 29.64 12.41
CA PRO A 432 -12.65 29.36 13.70
C PRO A 432 -11.77 28.10 13.68
N MET A 433 -12.11 27.10 12.86
CA MET A 433 -11.46 25.78 12.84
C MET A 433 -10.33 25.64 11.81
N MET A 434 -10.24 26.54 10.82
CA MET A 434 -9.28 26.46 9.72
C MET A 434 -8.47 27.74 9.53
N LEU A 435 -7.15 27.65 9.67
CA LEU A 435 -6.20 28.71 9.30
C LEU A 435 -5.60 28.43 7.91
N ARG A 436 -5.61 29.43 7.03
CA ARG A 436 -5.07 29.33 5.67
C ARG A 436 -4.44 30.65 5.20
N ARG A 437 -3.16 30.61 4.84
CA ARG A 437 -2.39 31.73 4.27
C ARG A 437 -1.60 31.28 3.02
N LEU A 438 -1.36 32.20 2.08
CA LEU A 438 -0.53 31.97 0.88
C LEU A 438 0.89 32.53 1.09
N LYS A 439 1.87 32.06 0.31
CA LYS A 439 3.26 32.59 0.37
C LYS A 439 3.32 34.09 0.09
N GLU A 440 2.53 34.55 -0.87
CA GLU A 440 2.46 35.96 -1.29
C GLU A 440 1.94 36.88 -0.16
N ASP A 441 1.11 36.35 0.75
CA ASP A 441 0.59 37.10 1.91
C ASP A 441 1.65 37.31 3.00
N VAL A 442 2.56 36.34 3.19
CA VAL A 442 3.41 36.23 4.40
C VAL A 442 4.92 36.34 4.16
N GLU A 443 5.43 36.04 2.97
CA GLU A 443 6.88 35.91 2.72
C GLU A 443 7.33 36.61 1.43
N LYS A 444 7.55 37.92 1.53
CA LYS A 444 7.95 38.78 0.40
C LYS A 444 9.39 38.58 -0.07
N ASN A 445 10.21 37.83 0.66
CA ASN A 445 11.63 37.60 0.33
C ASN A 445 11.84 36.32 -0.50
N LEU A 446 10.78 35.57 -0.83
CA LEU A 446 10.89 34.35 -1.61
C LEU A 446 11.24 34.68 -3.08
N ALA A 447 12.22 33.96 -3.64
CA ALA A 447 12.63 34.15 -5.03
C ALA A 447 11.44 33.93 -6.01
N PRO A 448 11.31 34.75 -7.07
CA PRO A 448 10.17 34.70 -7.96
C PRO A 448 10.12 33.39 -8.74
N LYS A 449 8.90 32.94 -9.07
CA LYS A 449 8.66 31.75 -9.89
C LYS A 449 8.12 32.16 -11.27
N GLN A 450 8.78 31.67 -12.31
CA GLN A 450 8.36 31.86 -13.70
C GLN A 450 7.92 30.52 -14.27
N GLU A 451 6.64 30.38 -14.66
CA GLU A 451 6.16 29.19 -15.37
C GLU A 451 6.13 29.45 -16.86
N THR A 452 6.71 28.54 -17.64
CA THR A 452 7.06 28.71 -19.04
C THR A 452 6.53 27.50 -19.79
N ILE A 453 5.36 27.67 -20.42
CA ILE A 453 4.69 26.61 -21.17
C ILE A 453 5.29 26.62 -22.58
N ILE A 454 5.92 25.50 -22.98
CA ILE A 454 6.51 25.32 -24.30
C ILE A 454 5.63 24.36 -25.10
N GLU A 455 5.13 24.83 -26.24
CA GLU A 455 4.40 24.00 -27.20
C GLU A 455 5.39 23.23 -28.07
N VAL A 456 5.29 21.90 -28.03
CA VAL A 456 6.18 20.94 -28.69
C VAL A 456 5.44 20.29 -29.85
N GLU A 457 6.02 20.34 -31.05
CA GLU A 457 5.44 19.70 -32.23
C GLU A 457 5.68 18.17 -32.21
N LEU A 458 4.73 17.40 -32.75
CA LEU A 458 4.89 15.95 -32.95
C LEU A 458 5.88 15.68 -34.10
N THR A 459 6.85 14.78 -33.87
CA THR A 459 7.73 14.29 -34.96
C THR A 459 6.93 13.49 -35.99
N ASN A 460 7.45 13.34 -37.20
CA ASN A 460 6.80 12.57 -38.26
C ASN A 460 6.63 11.08 -37.86
N VAL A 461 7.53 10.57 -37.00
CA VAL A 461 7.40 9.26 -36.35
C VAL A 461 6.21 9.24 -35.37
N GLN A 462 6.11 10.22 -34.47
CA GLN A 462 4.97 10.32 -33.55
C GLN A 462 3.64 10.50 -34.32
N LYS A 463 3.60 11.34 -35.37
CA LYS A 463 2.41 11.52 -36.22
C LYS A 463 1.93 10.18 -36.83
N LYS A 464 2.87 9.39 -37.38
CA LYS A 464 2.61 8.04 -37.91
C LYS A 464 2.04 7.09 -36.84
N TYR A 465 2.60 7.04 -35.64
CA TYR A 465 2.07 6.21 -34.54
C TYR A 465 0.74 6.74 -33.97
N TYR A 466 0.56 8.05 -33.85
CA TYR A 466 -0.65 8.68 -33.32
C TYR A 466 -1.85 8.46 -34.25
N ARG A 467 -1.67 8.63 -35.58
CA ARG A 467 -2.67 8.27 -36.60
C ARG A 467 -3.01 6.77 -36.53
N ALA A 468 -2.00 5.89 -36.53
CA ALA A 468 -2.20 4.43 -36.44
C ALA A 468 -2.90 3.95 -35.15
N ILE A 469 -2.69 4.62 -34.01
CA ILE A 469 -3.43 4.34 -32.75
C ILE A 469 -4.92 4.65 -32.94
N LEU A 470 -5.27 5.80 -33.51
CA LEU A 470 -6.67 6.19 -33.78
C LEU A 470 -7.33 5.27 -34.80
N GLU A 471 -6.62 4.90 -35.87
CA GLU A 471 -7.09 4.00 -36.93
C GLU A 471 -7.43 2.60 -36.39
N LYS A 472 -6.50 1.97 -35.66
CA LYS A 472 -6.72 0.66 -35.02
C LYS A 472 -7.93 0.67 -34.08
N ASN A 473 -8.15 1.80 -33.42
CA ASN A 473 -9.19 1.99 -32.42
C ASN A 473 -10.52 2.51 -32.99
N PHE A 474 -10.57 2.81 -34.30
CA PHE A 474 -11.70 3.42 -34.98
C PHE A 474 -13.02 2.65 -34.79
N SER A 475 -12.96 1.31 -34.78
CA SER A 475 -14.16 0.46 -34.69
C SER A 475 -14.86 0.45 -33.32
N PHE A 476 -14.33 1.14 -32.30
CA PHE A 476 -15.05 1.44 -31.06
C PHE A 476 -15.26 2.94 -30.84
N LEU A 477 -14.33 3.79 -31.30
CA LEU A 477 -14.55 5.25 -31.34
C LEU A 477 -15.83 5.59 -32.13
N SER A 478 -16.07 4.91 -33.26
CA SER A 478 -17.28 5.06 -34.07
C SER A 478 -18.56 4.44 -33.48
N LYS A 479 -18.49 3.68 -32.37
CA LYS A 479 -19.65 3.04 -31.71
C LYS A 479 -20.17 3.82 -30.50
N GLY A 480 -19.47 4.86 -30.06
CA GLY A 480 -19.91 5.74 -28.98
C GLY A 480 -19.90 5.11 -27.57
N VAL A 481 -20.48 5.85 -26.63
CA VAL A 481 -20.40 5.58 -25.19
C VAL A 481 -21.41 4.50 -24.75
N GLY A 482 -21.05 3.23 -24.96
CA GLY A 482 -21.59 2.12 -24.17
C GLY A 482 -20.81 1.94 -22.86
N HIS A 483 -21.49 1.54 -21.77
CA HIS A 483 -20.87 1.27 -20.47
C HIS A 483 -19.71 0.25 -20.56
N THR A 484 -19.79 -0.71 -21.49
CA THR A 484 -18.75 -1.71 -21.79
C THR A 484 -17.53 -1.16 -22.56
N ASN A 485 -17.60 0.05 -23.15
CA ASN A 485 -16.52 0.62 -23.97
C ASN A 485 -15.53 1.47 -23.16
N MET A 486 -15.85 1.86 -21.92
CA MET A 486 -15.04 2.82 -21.15
C MET A 486 -13.56 2.40 -20.98
N PRO A 487 -13.22 1.14 -20.62
CA PRO A 487 -11.82 0.73 -20.51
C PRO A 487 -11.02 0.88 -21.82
N ASN A 488 -11.69 0.74 -22.98
CA ASN A 488 -11.03 0.89 -24.28
C ASN A 488 -10.73 2.36 -24.61
N LEU A 489 -11.59 3.30 -24.18
CA LEU A 489 -11.33 4.74 -24.28
C LEU A 489 -10.17 5.16 -23.38
N LEU A 490 -10.14 4.68 -22.13
CA LEU A 490 -9.04 4.94 -21.19
C LEU A 490 -7.70 4.35 -21.69
N ASN A 491 -7.70 3.13 -22.22
CA ASN A 491 -6.54 2.53 -22.86
C ASN A 491 -6.07 3.35 -24.08
N THR A 492 -6.99 3.87 -24.90
CA THR A 492 -6.65 4.73 -26.05
C THR A 492 -5.99 6.03 -25.61
N MET A 493 -6.58 6.71 -24.64
CA MET A 493 -6.02 7.90 -24.01
C MET A 493 -4.61 7.64 -23.46
N MET A 494 -4.38 6.47 -22.85
CA MET A 494 -3.06 6.09 -22.35
C MET A 494 -2.03 5.84 -23.47
N GLU A 495 -2.40 5.15 -24.56
CA GLU A 495 -1.51 4.98 -25.73
C GLU A 495 -1.21 6.30 -26.44
N LEU A 496 -2.17 7.22 -26.53
CA LEU A 496 -1.93 8.57 -27.06
C LEU A 496 -0.99 9.37 -26.16
N ARG A 497 -1.15 9.32 -24.83
CA ARG A 497 -0.18 9.92 -23.87
C ARG A 497 1.23 9.34 -24.04
N LYS A 498 1.36 8.01 -24.16
CA LYS A 498 2.65 7.34 -24.45
C LYS A 498 3.26 7.89 -25.74
N CYS A 499 2.48 7.99 -26.81
CA CYS A 499 2.94 8.51 -28.10
C CYS A 499 3.42 9.97 -28.01
N CYS A 500 2.69 10.84 -27.33
CA CYS A 500 3.08 12.23 -27.07
C CYS A 500 4.39 12.36 -26.28
N ASN A 501 4.63 11.45 -25.33
CA ASN A 501 5.85 11.43 -24.51
C ASN A 501 7.06 10.86 -25.26
N HIS A 502 7.01 9.59 -25.68
CA HIS A 502 8.07 8.94 -26.47
C HIS A 502 7.55 7.66 -27.17
N PRO A 503 7.76 7.46 -28.49
CA PRO A 503 7.29 6.25 -29.18
C PRO A 503 7.75 4.91 -28.58
N TYR A 504 8.94 4.83 -27.98
CA TYR A 504 9.46 3.59 -27.37
C TYR A 504 8.67 3.12 -26.12
N LEU A 505 7.71 3.92 -25.63
CA LEU A 505 6.71 3.50 -24.64
C LEU A 505 5.65 2.54 -25.24
N ILE A 506 5.55 2.47 -26.57
CA ILE A 506 4.68 1.57 -27.32
C ILE A 506 5.47 0.28 -27.64
N ASN A 507 4.92 -0.88 -27.28
CA ASN A 507 5.59 -2.16 -27.45
C ASN A 507 5.88 -2.48 -28.92
N GLY A 508 7.15 -2.79 -29.24
CA GLY A 508 7.58 -3.10 -30.61
C GLY A 508 7.66 -1.89 -31.55
N ALA A 509 7.56 -0.66 -31.04
CA ALA A 509 7.80 0.54 -31.84
C ALA A 509 9.30 0.82 -32.02
N GLU A 510 10.10 0.64 -30.97
CA GLU A 510 11.54 0.87 -30.93
C GLU A 510 12.29 0.08 -32.02
N GLU A 511 12.11 -1.24 -32.08
CA GLU A 511 12.71 -2.12 -33.09
C GLU A 511 12.42 -1.64 -34.52
N LYS A 512 11.19 -1.20 -34.78
CA LYS A 512 10.76 -0.71 -36.11
C LYS A 512 11.35 0.65 -36.43
N ILE A 513 11.40 1.56 -35.47
CA ILE A 513 12.03 2.89 -35.64
C ILE A 513 13.54 2.71 -35.89
N LEU A 514 14.21 1.82 -35.15
CA LEU A 514 15.63 1.50 -35.36
C LEU A 514 15.90 0.81 -36.70
N ALA A 515 14.95 0.03 -37.24
CA ALA A 515 15.03 -0.53 -38.59
C ALA A 515 14.85 0.56 -39.67
N GLU A 516 13.74 1.32 -39.62
CA GLU A 516 13.46 2.39 -40.59
C GLU A 516 14.57 3.47 -40.61
N PHE A 517 15.12 3.80 -39.44
CA PHE A 517 16.23 4.75 -39.33
C PHE A 517 17.57 4.16 -39.80
N ARG A 518 17.78 2.84 -39.68
CA ARG A 518 18.97 2.14 -40.22
C ARG A 518 18.95 2.09 -41.74
N ASP A 519 17.82 1.74 -42.33
CA ASP A 519 17.65 1.68 -43.79
C ASP A 519 17.84 3.08 -44.43
N SER A 520 17.45 4.13 -43.69
CA SER A 520 17.69 5.54 -44.04
C SER A 520 19.17 5.96 -43.97
N CYS A 521 20.00 5.28 -43.16
CA CYS A 521 21.41 5.60 -42.96
C CYS A 521 22.32 4.82 -43.94
N HIS A 522 22.33 5.25 -45.21
CA HIS A 522 23.15 4.60 -46.23
C HIS A 522 24.67 4.64 -45.91
N HIS A 523 25.27 3.44 -45.81
CA HIS A 523 26.71 3.14 -45.80
C HIS A 523 27.57 3.52 -44.58
N HIS A 524 27.09 4.24 -43.57
CA HIS A 524 27.77 4.28 -42.26
C HIS A 524 26.77 4.44 -41.11
N VAL A 525 26.86 3.56 -40.12
CA VAL A 525 26.17 3.71 -38.83
C VAL A 525 27.06 4.57 -37.93
N PRO A 526 26.61 5.75 -37.43
CA PRO A 526 27.37 6.52 -36.45
C PRO A 526 27.49 5.76 -35.12
N HIS A 527 28.54 6.04 -34.33
CA HIS A 527 28.64 5.53 -32.96
C HIS A 527 27.39 5.88 -32.13
N ASP A 528 26.89 7.11 -32.31
CA ASP A 528 25.73 7.63 -31.58
C ASP A 528 24.39 7.36 -32.31
N PHE A 529 24.33 6.33 -33.16
CA PHE A 529 23.14 6.00 -33.97
C PHE A 529 21.89 5.79 -33.13
N HIS A 530 21.97 5.02 -32.03
CA HIS A 530 20.83 4.80 -31.13
C HIS A 530 20.40 6.10 -30.44
N LEU A 531 21.34 6.94 -30.01
CA LEU A 531 21.06 8.25 -29.40
C LEU A 531 20.32 9.18 -30.37
N GLN A 532 20.78 9.25 -31.63
CA GLN A 532 20.14 10.07 -32.66
C GLN A 532 18.76 9.55 -33.05
N ALA A 533 18.58 8.22 -33.15
CA ALA A 533 17.29 7.60 -33.43
C ALA A 533 16.28 7.82 -32.28
N MET A 534 16.74 7.71 -31.03
CA MET A 534 15.93 7.97 -29.84
C MET A 534 15.49 9.45 -29.80
N VAL A 535 16.45 10.38 -29.78
CA VAL A 535 16.18 11.83 -29.72
C VAL A 535 15.25 12.29 -30.84
N ARG A 536 15.55 11.93 -32.10
CA ARG A 536 14.72 12.32 -33.26
C ARG A 536 13.36 11.63 -33.32
N SER A 537 13.11 10.60 -32.51
CA SER A 537 11.80 9.94 -32.49
C SER A 537 10.74 10.74 -31.73
N ALA A 538 11.11 11.63 -30.79
CA ALA A 538 10.14 12.33 -29.92
C ALA A 538 10.44 13.83 -29.75
N GLY A 539 9.46 14.69 -30.06
CA GLY A 539 9.65 16.15 -30.04
C GLY A 539 10.04 16.70 -28.67
N LYS A 540 9.51 16.12 -27.59
CA LYS A 540 9.88 16.51 -26.21
C LYS A 540 11.35 16.20 -25.90
N LEU A 541 11.89 15.12 -26.46
CA LEU A 541 13.29 14.73 -26.29
C LEU A 541 14.23 15.56 -27.19
N VAL A 542 13.81 15.92 -28.41
CA VAL A 542 14.50 16.93 -29.24
C VAL A 542 14.63 18.27 -28.51
N LEU A 543 13.55 18.73 -27.85
CA LEU A 543 13.59 19.95 -27.07
C LEU A 543 14.52 19.83 -25.86
N LEU A 544 14.45 18.72 -25.12
CA LEU A 544 15.29 18.46 -23.95
C LEU A 544 16.78 18.36 -24.32
N ASP A 545 17.11 17.79 -25.48
CA ASP A 545 18.47 17.72 -26.03
C ASP A 545 19.06 19.10 -26.34
N LYS A 546 18.22 20.04 -26.79
CA LYS A 546 18.63 21.43 -27.04
C LYS A 546 18.66 22.28 -25.75
N LEU A 547 17.77 21.99 -24.79
CA LEU A 547 17.60 22.78 -23.55
C LEU A 547 18.64 22.43 -22.47
N LEU A 548 18.94 21.15 -22.23
CA LEU A 548 19.86 20.73 -21.17
C LEU A 548 21.30 21.27 -21.33
N PRO A 549 21.92 21.29 -22.53
CA PRO A 549 23.25 21.90 -22.70
C PRO A 549 23.27 23.38 -22.32
N LYS A 550 22.22 24.13 -22.68
CA LYS A 550 22.08 25.56 -22.32
C LYS A 550 21.93 25.76 -20.81
N LEU A 551 21.15 24.91 -20.14
CA LEU A 551 21.01 24.93 -18.68
C LEU A 551 22.32 24.55 -17.96
N LYS A 552 23.05 23.55 -18.45
CA LYS A 552 24.36 23.15 -17.89
C LYS A 552 25.41 24.25 -18.04
N ALA A 553 25.47 24.89 -19.22
CA ALA A 553 26.35 26.03 -19.46
C ALA A 553 26.01 27.25 -18.57
N GLY A 554 24.75 27.39 -18.15
CA GLY A 554 24.30 28.42 -17.21
C GLY A 554 24.50 28.09 -15.72
N GLY A 555 25.03 26.92 -15.35
CA GLY A 555 25.20 26.52 -13.94
C GLY A 555 23.87 26.31 -13.20
N HIS A 556 22.82 25.90 -13.92
CA HIS A 556 21.52 25.54 -13.37
C HIS A 556 21.49 24.08 -12.91
N LYS A 557 20.71 23.75 -11.87
CA LYS A 557 20.44 22.38 -11.40
C LYS A 557 18.99 22.03 -11.72
N VAL A 558 18.77 20.88 -12.38
CA VAL A 558 17.52 20.59 -13.11
C VAL A 558 16.77 19.41 -12.52
N LEU A 559 15.54 19.63 -12.06
CA LEU A 559 14.58 18.56 -11.78
C LEU A 559 13.81 18.22 -13.07
N VAL A 560 13.58 16.94 -13.36
CA VAL A 560 12.73 16.48 -14.46
C VAL A 560 11.65 15.56 -13.91
N PHE A 561 10.40 15.99 -13.99
CA PHE A 561 9.23 15.26 -13.53
C PHE A 561 8.50 14.57 -14.70
N SER A 562 8.15 13.29 -14.53
CA SER A 562 7.22 12.57 -15.43
C SER A 562 6.30 11.64 -14.64
N GLN A 563 5.11 11.40 -15.18
CA GLN A 563 4.14 10.45 -14.62
C GLN A 563 4.51 8.98 -14.92
N MET A 564 5.21 8.73 -16.02
CA MET A 564 5.47 7.37 -16.50
C MET A 564 6.88 6.93 -16.11
N VAL A 565 6.98 5.91 -15.23
CA VAL A 565 8.27 5.32 -14.82
C VAL A 565 9.08 4.85 -16.03
N ARG A 566 8.43 4.23 -17.03
CA ARG A 566 9.08 3.85 -18.30
C ARG A 566 9.57 5.03 -19.16
N CYS A 567 9.12 6.25 -18.90
CA CYS A 567 9.68 7.44 -19.54
C CYS A 567 10.93 7.94 -18.80
N LEU A 568 11.00 7.73 -17.47
CA LEU A 568 12.25 7.95 -16.72
C LEU A 568 13.33 6.97 -17.16
N ASP A 569 12.99 5.70 -17.47
CA ASP A 569 13.93 4.72 -18.04
C ASP A 569 14.57 5.24 -19.35
N ILE A 570 13.77 5.80 -20.27
CA ILE A 570 14.25 6.35 -21.55
C ILE A 570 15.10 7.62 -21.34
N LEU A 571 14.72 8.48 -20.38
CA LEU A 571 15.49 9.67 -20.03
C LEU A 571 16.83 9.32 -19.36
N GLU A 572 16.86 8.25 -18.56
CA GLU A 572 18.06 7.69 -17.95
C GLU A 572 19.05 7.19 -19.01
N ASP A 573 18.61 6.34 -19.96
CA ASP A 573 19.43 5.91 -21.10
C ASP A 573 20.03 7.08 -21.89
N TYR A 574 19.22 8.12 -22.13
CA TYR A 574 19.64 9.35 -22.79
C TYR A 574 20.69 10.14 -21.99
N LEU A 575 20.53 10.30 -20.68
CA LEU A 575 21.48 11.02 -19.81
C LEU A 575 22.82 10.28 -19.71
N ILE A 576 22.79 8.95 -19.61
CA ILE A 576 23.98 8.08 -19.62
C ILE A 576 24.75 8.27 -20.94
N GLN A 577 24.08 8.17 -22.09
CA GLN A 577 24.70 8.35 -23.40
C GLN A 577 25.26 9.76 -23.61
N LYS A 578 24.62 10.80 -23.05
CA LYS A 578 25.11 12.19 -23.03
C LYS A 578 26.17 12.49 -21.96
N ARG A 579 26.51 11.53 -21.09
CA ARG A 579 27.45 11.68 -19.96
C ARG A 579 27.06 12.80 -19.00
N TYR A 580 25.77 12.87 -18.65
CA TYR A 580 25.27 13.76 -17.60
C TYR A 580 25.01 12.96 -16.33
N LEU A 581 25.68 13.34 -15.23
CA LEU A 581 25.47 12.75 -13.91
C LEU A 581 24.12 13.19 -13.33
N TYR A 582 23.40 12.23 -12.76
CA TYR A 582 22.01 12.39 -12.31
C TYR A 582 21.71 11.55 -11.05
N GLU A 583 20.58 11.83 -10.41
CA GLU A 583 19.92 10.92 -9.45
C GLU A 583 18.52 10.57 -9.96
N ARG A 584 17.94 9.47 -9.45
CA ARG A 584 16.59 8.99 -9.83
C ARG A 584 15.78 8.60 -8.60
N ILE A 585 14.55 9.12 -8.49
CA ILE A 585 13.55 8.70 -7.49
C ILE A 585 12.23 8.34 -8.17
N ASP A 586 11.85 7.07 -8.03
CA ASP A 586 10.51 6.56 -8.31
C ASP A 586 10.00 5.67 -7.16
N GLY A 587 8.83 5.04 -7.34
CA GLY A 587 8.17 4.23 -6.30
C GLY A 587 8.96 2.99 -5.84
N ARG A 588 9.97 2.53 -6.61
CA ARG A 588 10.81 1.36 -6.26
C ARG A 588 11.93 1.72 -5.27
N VAL A 589 12.25 3.01 -5.09
CA VAL A 589 13.39 3.45 -4.28
C VAL A 589 13.02 3.48 -2.79
N ARG A 590 13.63 2.57 -2.01
CA ARG A 590 13.50 2.48 -0.54
C ARG A 590 13.93 3.79 0.15
N GLY A 591 13.35 4.07 1.32
CA GLY A 591 13.50 5.37 2.02
C GLY A 591 14.94 5.84 2.22
N ASN A 592 15.82 4.97 2.73
CA ASN A 592 17.18 5.35 3.11
C ASN A 592 18.02 5.69 1.85
N LEU A 593 17.88 4.90 0.78
CA LEU A 593 18.49 5.18 -0.53
C LEU A 593 17.95 6.47 -1.16
N ARG A 594 16.64 6.75 -0.98
CA ARG A 594 16.00 7.99 -1.44
C ARG A 594 16.58 9.22 -0.74
N GLN A 595 16.81 9.14 0.57
CA GLN A 595 17.41 10.22 1.34
C GLN A 595 18.86 10.45 0.92
N ALA A 596 19.67 9.39 0.81
CA ALA A 596 21.05 9.50 0.32
C ALA A 596 21.15 10.15 -1.07
N ALA A 597 20.23 9.83 -2.00
CA ALA A 597 20.16 10.49 -3.31
C ALA A 597 19.83 12.00 -3.21
N ILE A 598 18.89 12.38 -2.33
CA ILE A 598 18.55 13.80 -2.07
C ILE A 598 19.76 14.55 -1.52
N ASP A 599 20.46 13.98 -0.55
CA ASP A 599 21.59 14.64 0.11
C ASP A 599 22.80 14.74 -0.84
N ARG A 600 23.12 13.68 -1.61
CA ARG A 600 24.15 13.71 -2.66
C ARG A 600 23.90 14.78 -3.72
N PHE A 601 22.65 14.99 -4.15
CA PHE A 601 22.30 16.06 -5.09
C PHE A 601 22.34 17.46 -4.45
N SER A 602 21.98 17.54 -3.16
CA SER A 602 21.86 18.81 -2.43
C SER A 602 23.20 19.35 -1.89
N LYS A 603 24.25 18.53 -1.84
CA LYS A 603 25.62 18.96 -1.56
C LYS A 603 26.00 20.19 -2.44
N PRO A 604 26.58 21.28 -1.87
CA PRO A 604 26.86 22.52 -2.62
C PRO A 604 27.82 22.33 -3.79
N ASP A 605 28.77 21.42 -3.63
CA ASP A 605 29.83 20.99 -4.53
C ASP A 605 29.42 19.82 -5.46
N SER A 606 28.18 19.34 -5.35
CA SER A 606 27.70 18.17 -6.11
C SER A 606 27.74 18.40 -7.63
N ASP A 607 28.43 17.46 -8.29
CA ASP A 607 28.60 17.30 -9.74
C ASP A 607 27.30 16.93 -10.49
N ARG A 608 26.27 16.53 -9.76
CA ARG A 608 25.01 16.00 -10.31
C ARG A 608 24.14 17.13 -10.85
N PHE A 609 23.87 17.05 -12.14
CA PHE A 609 23.21 18.11 -12.92
C PHE A 609 21.69 17.92 -12.99
N VAL A 610 21.22 16.66 -13.07
CA VAL A 610 19.80 16.33 -13.27
C VAL A 610 19.25 15.47 -12.12
N PHE A 611 17.99 15.67 -11.74
CA PHE A 611 17.25 14.76 -10.88
C PHE A 611 16.00 14.26 -11.61
N LEU A 612 15.94 12.96 -11.92
CA LEU A 612 14.77 12.29 -12.48
C LEU A 612 13.78 11.91 -11.38
N LEU A 613 12.54 12.41 -11.47
CA LEU A 613 11.53 12.25 -10.43
C LEU A 613 10.20 11.78 -11.02
N CYS A 614 9.62 10.70 -10.47
CA CYS A 614 8.21 10.38 -10.75
C CYS A 614 7.32 11.42 -10.07
N THR A 615 6.39 12.07 -10.77
CA THR A 615 5.61 13.20 -10.23
C THR A 615 4.88 12.86 -8.92
N ARG A 616 4.32 11.65 -8.80
CA ARG A 616 3.68 11.17 -7.57
C ARG A 616 4.67 10.83 -6.44
N ALA A 617 5.86 10.35 -6.77
CA ALA A 617 6.87 9.95 -5.79
C ALA A 617 7.67 11.17 -5.26
N GLY A 618 8.01 12.10 -6.13
CA GLY A 618 8.69 13.36 -5.80
C GLY A 618 7.76 14.46 -5.31
N GLY A 619 6.47 14.41 -5.66
CA GLY A 619 5.45 15.34 -5.16
C GLY A 619 5.18 15.20 -3.66
N LEU A 620 5.58 14.08 -3.02
CA LEU A 620 5.38 13.80 -1.60
C LEU A 620 6.65 14.02 -0.77
N GLY A 621 6.52 14.84 0.27
CA GLY A 621 7.46 14.94 1.40
C GLY A 621 8.80 15.65 1.21
N ILE A 622 9.51 15.43 0.10
CA ILE A 622 10.92 15.82 -0.05
C ILE A 622 11.16 17.33 -0.23
N ASN A 623 12.40 17.78 0.00
CA ASN A 623 12.86 19.16 -0.22
C ASN A 623 14.03 19.15 -1.22
N LEU A 624 13.98 19.99 -2.26
CA LEU A 624 14.98 20.05 -3.34
C LEU A 624 15.32 21.50 -3.71
N THR A 625 15.57 22.35 -2.71
CA THR A 625 15.95 23.77 -2.88
C THR A 625 17.30 23.96 -3.59
N ALA A 626 18.13 22.92 -3.71
CA ALA A 626 19.37 22.96 -4.49
C ALA A 626 19.14 23.10 -6.01
N ALA A 627 17.93 22.79 -6.52
CA ALA A 627 17.57 22.97 -7.92
C ALA A 627 16.81 24.27 -8.15
N ASP A 628 17.24 25.03 -9.17
CA ASP A 628 16.62 26.29 -9.61
C ASP A 628 15.72 26.11 -10.85
N THR A 629 15.85 24.99 -11.55
CA THR A 629 15.09 24.68 -12.76
C THR A 629 14.28 23.40 -12.59
N CYS A 630 13.01 23.46 -12.98
CA CYS A 630 12.07 22.33 -12.95
C CYS A 630 11.49 22.12 -14.35
N ILE A 631 11.53 20.90 -14.86
CA ILE A 631 10.95 20.51 -16.15
C ILE A 631 9.81 19.52 -15.88
N ILE A 632 8.59 19.87 -16.25
CA ILE A 632 7.44 18.95 -16.28
C ILE A 632 7.38 18.36 -17.68
N PHE A 633 7.84 17.12 -17.83
CA PHE A 633 7.92 16.42 -19.11
C PHE A 633 6.54 15.98 -19.61
N ASP A 634 5.66 15.54 -18.71
CA ASP A 634 4.25 15.31 -18.99
C ASP A 634 3.37 15.66 -17.78
N SER A 635 2.27 16.36 -18.04
CA SER A 635 1.43 16.94 -16.96
C SER A 635 0.50 15.88 -16.35
N ASP A 636 0.18 16.03 -15.06
CA ASP A 636 -0.92 15.27 -14.46
C ASP A 636 -2.28 15.72 -15.03
N TRP A 637 -3.31 14.87 -14.89
CA TRP A 637 -4.70 15.29 -15.11
C TRP A 637 -5.24 16.08 -13.91
N ASN A 638 -4.70 15.84 -12.70
CA ASN A 638 -4.93 16.68 -11.53
C ASN A 638 -3.81 17.74 -11.42
N PRO A 639 -4.08 19.01 -11.78
CA PRO A 639 -3.05 20.06 -11.81
C PRO A 639 -2.48 20.40 -10.42
N GLN A 640 -3.14 20.00 -9.33
CA GLN A 640 -2.60 20.15 -7.99
C GLN A 640 -1.32 19.29 -7.80
N ASN A 641 -1.23 18.10 -8.40
CA ASN A 641 -0.04 17.23 -8.30
C ASN A 641 1.20 17.90 -8.90
N ASP A 642 1.05 18.57 -10.04
CA ASP A 642 2.12 19.32 -10.68
C ASP A 642 2.55 20.54 -9.83
N LEU A 643 1.61 21.21 -9.15
CA LEU A 643 1.95 22.25 -8.17
C LEU A 643 2.70 21.68 -6.96
N GLN A 644 2.35 20.48 -6.47
CA GLN A 644 3.10 19.82 -5.39
C GLN A 644 4.54 19.47 -5.81
N ALA A 645 4.77 19.14 -7.08
CA ALA A 645 6.09 18.91 -7.65
C ALA A 645 6.89 20.21 -7.80
N GLN A 646 6.29 21.29 -8.33
CA GLN A 646 6.93 22.61 -8.39
C GLN A 646 7.32 23.15 -6.99
N ALA A 647 6.50 22.87 -5.97
CA ALA A 647 6.75 23.29 -4.59
C ALA A 647 7.94 22.57 -3.91
N ARG A 648 8.60 21.61 -4.58
CA ARG A 648 9.81 20.94 -4.08
C ARG A 648 11.06 21.80 -4.24
N CYS A 649 11.13 22.59 -5.32
CA CYS A 649 12.19 23.57 -5.56
C CYS A 649 11.75 25.01 -5.26
N HIS A 650 10.47 25.37 -5.46
CA HIS A 650 9.91 26.66 -5.06
C HIS A 650 9.45 26.66 -3.59
N ARG A 651 10.45 26.64 -2.69
CA ARG A 651 10.29 26.57 -1.24
C ARG A 651 11.24 27.54 -0.53
N ILE A 652 10.87 27.94 0.69
CA ILE A 652 11.72 28.75 1.58
C ILE A 652 13.09 28.04 1.73
N GLY A 653 14.17 28.80 1.56
CA GLY A 653 15.54 28.27 1.45
C GLY A 653 16.11 28.30 0.03
N GLN A 654 15.28 28.45 -1.00
CA GLN A 654 15.74 28.77 -2.36
C GLN A 654 16.19 30.24 -2.44
N SER A 655 17.36 30.47 -3.03
CA SER A 655 17.98 31.80 -3.25
C SER A 655 17.99 32.25 -4.71
N LYS A 656 17.88 31.33 -5.68
CA LYS A 656 17.79 31.61 -7.11
C LYS A 656 16.33 31.70 -7.58
N ALA A 657 16.04 32.54 -8.58
CA ALA A 657 14.72 32.59 -9.21
C ALA A 657 14.38 31.24 -9.88
N VAL A 658 13.17 30.72 -9.61
CA VAL A 658 12.78 29.36 -10.03
C VAL A 658 12.13 29.38 -11.41
N LYS A 659 12.72 28.64 -12.35
CA LYS A 659 12.21 28.46 -13.72
C LYS A 659 11.48 27.13 -13.82
N VAL A 660 10.20 27.16 -14.18
CA VAL A 660 9.41 25.94 -14.46
C VAL A 660 9.14 25.87 -15.96
N TYR A 661 9.70 24.88 -16.64
CA TYR A 661 9.41 24.57 -18.03
C TYR A 661 8.36 23.45 -18.11
N ARG A 662 7.18 23.75 -18.66
CA ARG A 662 6.12 22.75 -18.86
C ARG A 662 6.08 22.37 -20.34
N LEU A 663 6.35 21.10 -20.64
CA LEU A 663 6.34 20.60 -22.02
C LEU A 663 4.94 20.10 -22.37
N ILE A 664 4.30 20.72 -23.35
CA ILE A 664 2.96 20.33 -23.82
C ILE A 664 3.02 20.02 -25.31
N THR A 665 2.57 18.83 -25.68
CA THR A 665 2.47 18.42 -27.08
C THR A 665 1.34 19.18 -27.76
N ARG A 666 1.70 20.03 -28.73
CA ARG A 666 0.78 20.87 -29.50
C ARG A 666 -0.23 20.01 -30.27
N ASN A 667 -1.41 20.59 -30.56
CA ASN A 667 -2.42 19.99 -31.45
C ASN A 667 -2.75 18.51 -31.14
N SER A 668 -2.70 18.14 -29.86
CA SER A 668 -2.85 16.77 -29.39
C SER A 668 -3.85 16.67 -28.23
N TYR A 669 -4.19 15.44 -27.86
CA TYR A 669 -4.92 15.14 -26.63
C TYR A 669 -4.33 15.84 -25.38
N GLU A 670 -2.99 15.98 -25.28
CA GLU A 670 -2.33 16.53 -24.09
C GLU A 670 -2.65 18.02 -23.87
N ARG A 671 -2.70 18.82 -24.94
CA ARG A 671 -3.02 20.26 -24.87
C ARG A 671 -4.44 20.48 -24.33
N GLU A 672 -5.42 19.79 -24.91
CA GLU A 672 -6.82 19.89 -24.51
C GLU A 672 -7.07 19.35 -23.09
N MET A 673 -6.35 18.32 -22.67
CA MET A 673 -6.36 17.81 -21.30
C MET A 673 -5.82 18.85 -20.31
N PHE A 674 -4.69 19.50 -20.64
CA PHE A 674 -4.11 20.58 -19.85
C PHE A 674 -5.02 21.81 -19.76
N ASP A 675 -5.69 22.21 -20.84
CA ASP A 675 -6.60 23.37 -20.82
C ASP A 675 -7.82 23.11 -19.92
N LYS A 676 -8.43 21.91 -19.99
CA LYS A 676 -9.51 21.53 -19.07
C LYS A 676 -9.03 21.44 -17.61
N ALA A 677 -7.82 20.93 -17.36
CA ALA A 677 -7.23 20.89 -16.02
C ALA A 677 -6.98 22.30 -15.46
N SER A 678 -6.42 23.20 -16.29
CA SER A 678 -6.13 24.59 -15.93
C SER A 678 -7.41 25.37 -15.59
N LEU A 679 -8.51 25.13 -16.32
CA LEU A 679 -9.82 25.72 -16.00
C LEU A 679 -10.34 25.26 -14.62
N LYS A 680 -10.22 23.96 -14.30
CA LYS A 680 -10.61 23.42 -12.98
C LYS A 680 -9.77 24.03 -11.84
N LEU A 681 -8.45 24.16 -12.02
CA LEU A 681 -7.58 24.86 -11.05
C LEU A 681 -7.91 26.36 -10.90
N GLY A 682 -8.33 27.01 -11.99
CA GLY A 682 -8.77 28.40 -11.98
C GLY A 682 -10.01 28.60 -11.09
N LEU A 683 -11.00 27.73 -11.24
CA LEU A 683 -12.21 27.72 -10.40
C LEU A 683 -11.87 27.46 -8.93
N ASP A 684 -11.03 26.46 -8.64
CA ASP A 684 -10.53 26.14 -7.29
C ASP A 684 -9.92 27.39 -6.62
N LYS A 685 -8.98 28.06 -7.30
CA LYS A 685 -8.38 29.32 -6.82
C LYS A 685 -9.41 30.43 -6.63
N ALA A 686 -10.35 30.62 -7.56
CA ALA A 686 -11.36 31.67 -7.45
C ALA A 686 -12.26 31.47 -6.21
N VAL A 687 -12.76 30.25 -5.99
CA VAL A 687 -13.55 29.89 -4.80
C VAL A 687 -12.75 30.12 -3.52
N LEU A 688 -11.50 29.68 -3.48
CA LEU A 688 -10.67 29.74 -2.28
C LEU A 688 -10.13 31.16 -1.99
N GLN A 689 -9.94 32.01 -2.99
CA GLN A 689 -9.60 33.42 -2.83
C GLN A 689 -10.83 34.31 -2.57
N SER A 690 -12.05 33.88 -2.93
CA SER A 690 -13.31 34.58 -2.58
C SER A 690 -13.51 34.76 -1.07
N MET A 691 -12.79 33.98 -0.23
CA MET A 691 -12.61 34.19 1.22
C MET A 691 -12.17 35.62 1.60
N SER A 692 -11.53 36.36 0.68
CA SER A 692 -11.16 37.78 0.84
C SER A 692 -12.06 38.77 0.10
N GLY A 693 -13.20 38.30 -0.44
CA GLY A 693 -14.33 39.12 -0.89
C GLY A 693 -14.32 39.55 -2.36
N ARG A 694 -14.79 38.67 -3.25
CA ARG A 694 -15.70 38.99 -4.40
C ARG A 694 -16.20 37.74 -5.15
N GLU A 695 -17.26 37.93 -5.93
CA GLU A 695 -18.14 36.88 -6.44
C GLU A 695 -17.57 35.98 -7.55
N GLY A 696 -18.07 34.73 -7.63
CA GLY A 696 -17.87 33.80 -8.75
C GLY A 696 -18.66 32.50 -8.56
N ASN A 697 -19.34 32.02 -9.61
CA ASN A 697 -20.15 30.80 -9.55
C ASN A 697 -19.31 29.51 -9.49
N ILE A 698 -19.82 28.50 -8.79
CA ILE A 698 -19.08 27.29 -8.43
C ILE A 698 -19.54 26.07 -9.24
N ALA A 699 -18.59 25.26 -9.70
CA ALA A 699 -18.81 23.90 -10.19
C ALA A 699 -17.68 23.00 -9.65
N GLY A 700 -18.03 21.87 -9.03
CA GLY A 700 -17.08 20.99 -8.32
C GLY A 700 -16.13 20.21 -9.21
N ILE A 701 -15.02 19.74 -8.65
CA ILE A 701 -13.96 19.00 -9.36
C ILE A 701 -14.35 17.52 -9.42
N GLN A 702 -15.29 17.19 -10.30
CA GLN A 702 -15.49 15.80 -10.72
C GLN A 702 -14.35 15.32 -11.63
N GLN A 703 -14.11 14.01 -11.62
CA GLN A 703 -13.41 13.33 -12.71
C GLN A 703 -14.06 13.67 -14.07
N PHE A 704 -13.31 13.57 -15.17
CA PHE A 704 -13.87 13.87 -16.49
C PHE A 704 -15.03 12.95 -16.81
N SER A 705 -16.21 13.53 -17.08
CA SER A 705 -17.38 12.80 -17.48
C SER A 705 -17.14 12.03 -18.79
N LYS A 706 -17.91 10.96 -19.01
CA LYS A 706 -17.75 10.08 -20.19
C LYS A 706 -17.76 10.87 -21.51
N LYS A 707 -18.58 11.94 -21.57
CA LYS A 707 -18.64 12.88 -22.69
C LYS A 707 -17.35 13.72 -22.81
N GLU A 708 -16.87 14.30 -21.71
CA GLU A 708 -15.64 15.11 -21.75
C GLU A 708 -14.41 14.35 -22.22
N ILE A 709 -14.31 13.04 -21.91
CA ILE A 709 -13.24 12.16 -22.41
C ILE A 709 -13.39 11.95 -23.92
N GLU A 710 -14.61 11.71 -24.41
CA GLU A 710 -14.87 11.61 -25.86
C GLU A 710 -14.52 12.92 -26.59
N ASP A 711 -14.94 14.07 -26.04
CA ASP A 711 -14.65 15.38 -26.63
C ASP A 711 -13.13 15.66 -26.72
N LEU A 712 -12.35 15.27 -25.70
CA LEU A 712 -10.88 15.35 -25.71
C LEU A 712 -10.27 14.50 -26.84
N LEU A 713 -10.72 13.24 -26.98
CA LEU A 713 -10.25 12.34 -28.03
C LEU A 713 -10.67 12.83 -29.42
N ARG A 714 -11.88 13.35 -29.57
CA ARG A 714 -12.44 13.87 -30.83
C ARG A 714 -11.65 15.07 -31.33
N LYS A 715 -11.37 16.04 -30.46
CA LYS A 715 -10.50 17.19 -30.78
C LYS A 715 -9.05 16.77 -31.09
N GLY A 716 -8.47 15.90 -30.25
CA GLY A 716 -7.12 15.38 -30.47
C GLY A 716 -6.97 14.57 -31.76
N ALA A 717 -8.05 13.97 -32.27
CA ALA A 717 -8.10 13.28 -33.56
C ALA A 717 -8.34 14.22 -34.75
N TYR A 718 -9.08 15.31 -34.57
CA TYR A 718 -9.25 16.36 -35.59
C TYR A 718 -7.93 17.07 -35.89
N ALA A 719 -7.22 17.49 -34.83
CA ALA A 719 -5.99 18.27 -34.94
C ALA A 719 -4.87 17.49 -35.68
N ALA A 720 -4.69 16.19 -35.40
CA ALA A 720 -3.70 15.33 -36.06
C ALA A 720 -3.95 15.06 -37.57
N ILE A 721 -5.11 15.45 -38.11
CA ILE A 721 -5.43 15.45 -39.55
C ILE A 721 -5.25 16.83 -40.20
N MET A 722 -5.33 17.92 -39.43
CA MET A 722 -5.26 19.29 -39.96
C MET A 722 -3.84 19.87 -39.98
N GLU A 723 -2.84 19.16 -39.46
CA GLU A 723 -1.44 19.53 -39.60
C GLU A 723 -0.82 19.02 -40.91
N GLU A 724 -0.14 19.93 -41.61
CA GLU A 724 0.80 19.58 -42.67
C GLU A 724 2.01 18.82 -42.09
N ASP A 725 2.55 17.84 -42.83
CA ASP A 725 3.62 16.96 -42.33
C ASP A 725 5.01 17.64 -42.27
N ASP A 726 5.11 18.91 -42.68
CA ASP A 726 6.36 19.68 -42.78
C ASP A 726 6.76 20.38 -41.45
N GLU A 727 5.80 20.77 -40.61
CA GLU A 727 6.08 21.51 -39.35
C GLU A 727 6.91 20.72 -38.33
N GLY A 728 6.76 19.38 -38.30
CA GLY A 728 7.53 18.51 -37.42
C GLY A 728 9.02 18.46 -37.80
N SER A 729 9.33 18.59 -39.10
CA SER A 729 10.69 18.69 -39.62
C SER A 729 11.34 20.02 -39.21
N LYS A 730 10.63 21.14 -39.39
CA LYS A 730 11.10 22.48 -39.00
C LYS A 730 11.43 22.57 -37.51
N PHE A 731 10.57 22.03 -36.64
CA PHE A 731 10.84 22.00 -35.19
C PHE A 731 12.13 21.24 -34.83
N CYS A 732 12.48 20.20 -35.59
CA CYS A 732 13.73 19.47 -35.40
C CYS A 732 14.96 20.31 -35.80
N GLU A 733 14.84 21.21 -36.77
CA GLU A 733 15.92 22.07 -37.28
C GLU A 733 16.02 23.44 -36.55
N GLU A 734 14.92 23.97 -36.01
CA GLU A 734 14.89 25.26 -35.30
C GLU A 734 15.78 25.28 -34.05
N ASP A 735 16.49 26.39 -33.83
CA ASP A 735 17.33 26.58 -32.64
C ASP A 735 16.49 26.83 -31.37
N ILE A 736 17.05 26.49 -30.20
CA ILE A 736 16.36 26.58 -28.90
C ILE A 736 15.85 27.99 -28.61
N ASP A 737 16.59 29.03 -29.01
CA ASP A 737 16.19 30.41 -28.77
C ASP A 737 15.07 30.86 -29.71
N GLN A 738 14.95 30.26 -30.91
CA GLN A 738 13.80 30.49 -31.79
C GLN A 738 12.55 29.76 -31.25
N ILE A 739 12.70 28.54 -30.73
CA ILE A 739 11.60 27.80 -30.09
C ILE A 739 11.10 28.53 -28.83
N LEU A 740 12.03 29.02 -27.99
CA LEU A 740 11.72 29.78 -26.77
C LEU A 740 11.14 31.19 -27.06
N LEU A 741 11.38 31.77 -28.25
CA LEU A 741 10.75 33.03 -28.67
C LEU A 741 9.40 32.84 -29.38
N ARG A 742 9.19 31.74 -30.11
CA ARG A 742 8.01 31.53 -30.97
C ARG A 742 6.91 30.66 -30.37
N ARG A 743 7.26 29.58 -29.68
CA ARG A 743 6.32 28.53 -29.21
C ARG A 743 6.16 28.50 -27.69
N THR A 744 6.43 29.62 -27.02
CA THR A 744 6.47 29.69 -25.56
C THR A 744 5.50 30.74 -25.03
N THR A 745 4.66 30.37 -24.07
CA THR A 745 3.87 31.31 -23.26
C THR A 745 4.47 31.40 -21.86
N THR A 746 4.97 32.59 -21.52
CA THR A 746 5.60 32.87 -20.23
C THR A 746 4.59 33.47 -19.27
N ILE A 747 4.33 32.77 -18.17
CA ILE A 747 3.48 33.21 -17.06
C ILE A 747 4.41 33.62 -15.92
N THR A 748 4.77 34.90 -15.89
CA THR A 748 5.46 35.51 -14.74
C THR A 748 4.42 35.76 -13.64
N ILE A 749 4.63 35.16 -12.46
CA ILE A 749 3.80 35.42 -11.27
C ILE A 749 4.52 36.51 -10.48
N GLU A 750 4.15 37.77 -10.75
CA GLU A 750 4.73 38.96 -10.11
C GLU A 750 3.98 39.28 -8.81
N SER A 751 4.73 39.51 -7.72
CA SER A 751 4.18 39.62 -6.35
C SER A 751 3.64 41.01 -5.97
N GLU A 752 3.41 41.90 -6.96
CA GLU A 752 2.97 43.28 -6.72
C GLU A 752 1.55 43.56 -7.24
N GLY A 753 0.57 43.59 -6.32
CA GLY A 753 -0.72 44.24 -6.59
C GLY A 753 -1.93 43.53 -5.99
N LYS A 754 -2.71 44.26 -5.18
CA LYS A 754 -4.02 43.80 -4.68
C LYS A 754 -5.06 43.82 -5.82
N GLY A 755 -5.18 42.75 -6.59
CA GLY A 755 -6.35 42.52 -7.44
C GLY A 755 -6.17 41.61 -8.65
N SER A 756 -6.88 40.48 -8.65
CA SER A 756 -7.18 39.63 -9.81
C SER A 756 -6.00 39.22 -10.71
N THR A 757 -5.27 38.19 -10.27
CA THR A 757 -4.43 37.33 -11.14
C THR A 757 -5.26 36.46 -12.10
N PHE A 758 -6.51 36.84 -12.41
CA PHE A 758 -7.45 36.14 -13.28
C PHE A 758 -7.80 36.93 -14.55
N ALA A 759 -7.63 38.26 -14.52
CA ALA A 759 -8.09 39.17 -15.58
C ALA A 759 -7.22 39.20 -16.87
N LYS A 760 -6.16 38.38 -16.96
CA LYS A 760 -5.21 38.35 -18.10
C LYS A 760 -5.08 37.01 -18.82
N ALA A 761 -5.90 36.03 -18.47
CA ALA A 761 -6.07 34.80 -19.26
C ALA A 761 -7.26 34.98 -20.23
N SER A 762 -7.08 35.81 -21.26
CA SER A 762 -8.12 36.09 -22.27
C SER A 762 -8.29 34.92 -23.24
N PHE A 763 -8.79 33.79 -22.75
CA PHE A 763 -9.15 32.59 -23.52
C PHE A 763 -10.41 32.82 -24.36
N VAL A 764 -10.31 33.72 -25.35
CA VAL A 764 -11.21 33.67 -26.50
C VAL A 764 -10.73 32.51 -27.36
N ALA A 765 -11.40 31.37 -27.24
CA ALA A 765 -11.29 30.32 -28.24
C ALA A 765 -11.70 30.93 -29.59
N SER A 766 -10.80 30.91 -30.58
CA SER A 766 -11.06 31.52 -31.89
C SER A 766 -11.96 30.59 -32.71
N GLU A 767 -13.25 30.57 -32.39
CA GLU A 767 -14.32 29.88 -33.13
C GLU A 767 -14.55 30.52 -34.51
N ASN A 768 -13.57 30.36 -35.40
CA ASN A 768 -13.66 30.69 -36.83
C ASN A 768 -12.54 30.00 -37.62
N ARG A 769 -12.56 28.66 -37.65
CA ARG A 769 -11.85 27.84 -38.65
C ARG A 769 -12.80 26.74 -39.13
N THR A 770 -13.12 26.75 -40.42
CA THR A 770 -14.12 25.85 -40.99
C THR A 770 -13.57 24.44 -41.21
N ASP A 771 -14.49 23.47 -41.20
CA ASP A 771 -14.67 22.43 -42.25
C ASP A 771 -15.36 21.18 -41.67
N ILE A 772 -15.16 20.90 -40.38
CA ILE A 772 -15.91 19.89 -39.63
C ILE A 772 -16.33 20.49 -38.28
N ALA A 773 -17.62 20.48 -37.98
CA ALA A 773 -18.12 20.83 -36.65
C ALA A 773 -17.75 19.72 -35.65
N LEU A 774 -17.14 20.10 -34.52
CA LEU A 774 -16.71 19.13 -33.50
C LEU A 774 -17.88 18.39 -32.84
N ASP A 775 -19.09 18.96 -32.85
CA ASP A 775 -20.31 18.34 -32.30
C ASP A 775 -21.09 17.45 -33.30
N ASP A 776 -20.54 17.18 -34.50
CA ASP A 776 -21.20 16.34 -35.51
C ASP A 776 -21.35 14.88 -35.01
N PRO A 777 -22.58 14.32 -34.91
CA PRO A 777 -22.80 12.92 -34.51
C PRO A 777 -22.11 11.89 -35.43
N ASN A 778 -21.76 12.29 -36.66
CA ASN A 778 -21.03 11.47 -37.63
C ASN A 778 -19.56 11.88 -37.77
N PHE A 779 -18.99 12.63 -36.81
CA PHE A 779 -17.59 13.09 -36.82
C PHE A 779 -16.62 11.98 -37.24
N TRP A 780 -16.69 10.80 -36.59
CA TRP A 780 -15.79 9.68 -36.90
C TRP A 780 -15.94 9.17 -38.33
N GLN A 781 -17.15 9.16 -38.89
CA GLN A 781 -17.36 8.77 -40.30
C GLN A 781 -16.78 9.80 -41.28
N LYS A 782 -16.79 11.09 -40.94
CA LYS A 782 -16.13 12.15 -41.71
C LYS A 782 -14.61 12.11 -41.56
N TRP A 783 -14.12 11.82 -40.36
CA TRP A 783 -12.70 11.62 -40.04
C TRP A 783 -12.11 10.48 -40.87
N ALA A 784 -12.74 9.31 -40.90
CA ALA A 784 -12.31 8.17 -41.71
C ALA A 784 -12.26 8.50 -43.22
N LYS A 785 -13.24 9.24 -43.73
CA LYS A 785 -13.26 9.72 -45.12
C LYS A 785 -12.18 10.75 -45.46
N LYS A 786 -11.67 11.51 -44.48
CA LYS A 786 -10.52 12.42 -44.68
C LYS A 786 -9.16 11.72 -44.48
N ALA A 787 -9.15 10.58 -43.79
CA ALA A 787 -7.97 9.74 -43.59
C ALA A 787 -7.81 8.61 -44.64
N ASP A 788 -8.58 8.63 -45.74
CA ASP A 788 -8.61 7.59 -46.78
C ASP A 788 -8.83 6.15 -46.25
N LEU A 789 -9.58 6.02 -45.15
CA LEU A 789 -9.84 4.74 -44.51
C LEU A 789 -11.02 4.01 -45.15
N ASP A 790 -10.73 2.91 -45.83
CA ASP A 790 -11.71 1.96 -46.33
C ASP A 790 -12.46 1.27 -45.16
N LEU A 791 -13.72 1.69 -44.98
CA LEU A 791 -14.63 1.23 -43.94
C LEU A 791 -15.01 -0.26 -44.08
N ASP A 792 -15.00 -0.81 -45.28
CA ASP A 792 -15.36 -2.21 -45.53
C ASP A 792 -14.14 -3.13 -45.35
N LEU A 793 -12.93 -2.67 -45.68
CA LEU A 793 -11.68 -3.35 -45.30
C LEU A 793 -11.43 -3.33 -43.80
N LEU A 794 -11.75 -2.24 -43.09
CA LEU A 794 -11.59 -2.19 -41.62
C LEU A 794 -12.56 -3.13 -40.89
N ASN A 795 -13.80 -3.23 -41.33
CA ASN A 795 -14.77 -4.16 -40.75
C ASN A 795 -14.45 -5.64 -41.05
N SER A 796 -13.82 -5.94 -42.20
CA SER A 796 -13.49 -7.32 -42.60
C SER A 796 -12.14 -7.82 -42.08
N LYS A 797 -11.12 -6.96 -41.94
CA LYS A 797 -9.78 -7.35 -41.43
C LYS A 797 -9.78 -7.87 -39.99
N ASN A 798 -10.77 -7.51 -39.17
CA ASN A 798 -10.93 -8.00 -37.80
C ASN A 798 -11.16 -9.53 -37.67
N ASN A 799 -11.29 -10.28 -38.77
CA ASN A 799 -11.39 -11.75 -38.76
C ASN A 799 -10.14 -12.50 -39.22
N LEU A 800 -9.08 -11.83 -39.71
CA LEU A 800 -7.92 -12.52 -40.32
C LEU A 800 -6.57 -11.87 -39.99
N VAL A 801 -5.77 -12.58 -39.17
CA VAL A 801 -4.30 -12.51 -39.05
C VAL A 801 -3.77 -11.23 -38.35
N ILE A 802 -2.93 -11.27 -37.31
CA ILE A 802 -2.20 -12.39 -36.67
C ILE A 802 -2.70 -12.61 -35.24
N ASP A 803 -3.31 -13.77 -34.99
CA ASP A 803 -3.43 -14.30 -33.63
C ASP A 803 -2.30 -15.32 -33.44
N THR A 804 -1.25 -14.96 -32.69
CA THR A 804 -0.26 -15.96 -32.25
C THR A 804 -0.88 -16.73 -31.08
N PRO A 805 -1.26 -18.01 -31.25
CA PRO A 805 -1.94 -18.74 -30.19
C PRO A 805 -1.03 -18.81 -28.96
N ARG A 806 -1.50 -18.27 -27.83
CA ARG A 806 -0.75 -18.21 -26.57
C ARG A 806 -0.51 -19.64 -26.05
N VAL A 807 0.59 -20.26 -26.47
CA VAL A 807 0.93 -21.66 -26.14
C VAL A 807 1.14 -21.80 -24.63
N ARG A 808 0.05 -22.15 -23.94
CA ARG A 808 0.05 -22.42 -22.51
C ARG A 808 0.77 -23.75 -22.25
N LYS A 809 2.10 -23.69 -22.11
CA LYS A 809 2.85 -24.75 -21.42
C LYS A 809 2.12 -25.07 -20.11
N GLN A 810 1.80 -26.33 -19.86
CA GLN A 810 1.42 -26.77 -18.53
C GLN A 810 2.67 -26.76 -17.65
N THR A 811 2.95 -25.61 -17.03
CA THR A 811 3.87 -25.55 -15.90
C THR A 811 3.27 -26.39 -14.78
N ARG A 812 3.99 -27.42 -14.33
CA ARG A 812 3.61 -28.16 -13.13
C ARG A 812 3.64 -27.20 -11.94
N HIS A 813 2.60 -27.21 -11.11
CA HIS A 813 2.64 -26.47 -9.86
C HIS A 813 3.74 -27.04 -8.96
N PHE A 814 4.65 -26.16 -8.55
CA PHE A 814 5.49 -26.34 -7.37
C PHE A 814 5.39 -25.01 -6.61
N SER A 815 4.78 -25.03 -5.43
CA SER A 815 4.87 -23.97 -4.42
C SER A 815 6.20 -24.16 -3.66
N THR A 816 6.85 -23.15 -3.09
CA THR A 816 6.35 -21.91 -2.47
C THR A 816 7.27 -20.70 -2.78
N LEU A 817 7.13 -19.62 -1.98
CA LEU A 817 7.85 -18.34 -1.96
C LEU A 817 7.32 -17.24 -2.88
N ARG A 818 7.51 -16.00 -2.39
CA ARG A 818 6.67 -14.82 -2.64
C ARG A 818 7.13 -14.04 -3.87
N ASP A 819 6.16 -13.61 -4.69
CA ASP A 819 6.31 -12.49 -5.62
C ASP A 819 4.91 -12.05 -6.09
N ASP A 820 4.24 -11.18 -5.30
CA ASP A 820 2.89 -10.67 -5.60
C ASP A 820 2.66 -9.29 -4.97
N ASP A 821 3.48 -8.32 -5.40
CA ASP A 821 3.42 -6.89 -4.99
C ASP A 821 3.60 -5.95 -6.20
N LEU A 822 3.41 -6.47 -7.41
CA LEU A 822 3.63 -5.79 -8.70
C LEU A 822 2.57 -6.16 -9.75
N VAL A 823 1.33 -5.69 -9.56
CA VAL A 823 0.44 -5.05 -10.56
C VAL A 823 -1.00 -4.98 -9.99
N GLU A 824 -1.31 -3.94 -9.23
CA GLU A 824 -2.67 -3.37 -9.14
C GLU A 824 -2.65 -1.98 -8.45
N PHE A 825 -2.56 -0.90 -9.24
CA PHE A 825 -2.86 0.48 -8.80
C PHE A 825 -3.25 1.35 -10.01
N SER A 826 -4.42 1.06 -10.57
CA SER A 826 -5.13 1.94 -11.49
C SER A 826 -6.62 1.90 -11.13
N ASP A 827 -7.13 3.00 -10.60
CA ASP A 827 -8.46 3.06 -9.98
C ASP A 827 -9.58 2.80 -11.00
N LEU A 828 -10.61 2.05 -10.59
CA LEU A 828 -11.83 1.76 -11.38
C LEU A 828 -13.10 1.92 -10.52
N ASP A 829 -13.49 3.16 -10.28
CA ASP A 829 -14.84 3.50 -9.79
C ASP A 829 -15.81 3.61 -10.99
N SER A 830 -16.48 2.51 -11.35
CA SER A 830 -17.57 2.48 -12.35
C SER A 830 -18.32 1.12 -12.28
N GLU A 831 -19.63 1.02 -12.07
CA GLU A 831 -20.70 2.01 -11.85
C GLU A 831 -21.80 1.43 -10.93
N ASP A 832 -22.66 2.27 -10.36
CA ASP A 832 -23.89 1.85 -9.68
C ASP A 832 -25.00 1.41 -10.67
N GLU A 833 -25.88 0.49 -10.22
CA GLU A 833 -27.30 0.57 -10.57
C GLU A 833 -28.14 0.63 -9.28
N GLU A 834 -28.79 1.77 -9.03
CA GLU A 834 -29.73 1.91 -7.92
C GLU A 834 -30.94 0.97 -8.06
N LYS A 835 -31.27 0.26 -6.98
CA LYS A 835 -32.68 -0.01 -6.64
C LYS A 835 -32.95 0.35 -5.18
N PRO A 836 -34.04 1.09 -4.89
CA PRO A 836 -34.20 1.78 -3.62
C PRO A 836 -34.64 0.84 -2.50
N ARG A 837 -34.15 1.07 -1.27
CA ARG A 837 -34.98 1.17 -0.03
C ARG A 837 -34.18 1.38 1.27
N GLN A 838 -34.66 2.38 2.01
CA GLN A 838 -34.91 2.37 3.46
C GLN A 838 -33.74 2.14 4.45
N GLN A 839 -33.59 3.11 5.35
CA GLN A 839 -32.73 3.08 6.53
C GLN A 839 -32.97 1.83 7.40
N GLN A 840 -31.90 1.13 7.79
CA GLN A 840 -31.81 0.37 9.04
C GLN A 840 -30.35 0.03 9.38
N HIS A 841 -30.03 -0.05 10.67
CA HIS A 841 -28.67 -0.14 11.24
C HIS A 841 -27.78 -1.22 10.60
N ALA A 842 -26.50 -0.90 10.37
CA ALA A 842 -25.50 -1.86 9.91
C ALA A 842 -25.11 -2.85 11.04
N LEU A 843 -25.06 -4.15 10.72
CA LEU A 843 -24.54 -5.21 11.60
C LEU A 843 -23.12 -5.61 11.18
N HIS A 844 -22.38 -6.24 12.11
CA HIS A 844 -21.02 -6.71 11.88
C HIS A 844 -20.92 -7.70 10.71
N ALA A 845 -20.16 -7.35 9.67
CA ALA A 845 -19.76 -8.28 8.62
C ALA A 845 -18.56 -9.14 9.06
N TYR A 846 -18.40 -10.32 8.47
CA TYR A 846 -17.41 -11.33 8.88
C TYR A 846 -16.43 -11.69 7.76
N GLY A 847 -15.18 -11.92 8.14
CA GLY A 847 -14.07 -12.23 7.23
C GLY A 847 -14.09 -13.68 6.75
N ARG A 848 -13.61 -13.89 5.51
CA ARG A 848 -13.53 -15.19 4.81
C ARG A 848 -13.05 -16.33 5.71
N THR A 849 -11.92 -16.14 6.40
CA THR A 849 -11.27 -17.17 7.22
C THR A 849 -12.11 -17.60 8.41
N ASP A 850 -12.78 -16.66 9.07
CA ASP A 850 -13.63 -16.96 10.23
C ASP A 850 -14.90 -17.68 9.78
N CYS A 851 -15.48 -17.25 8.64
CA CYS A 851 -16.62 -17.95 8.02
C CYS A 851 -16.29 -19.40 7.63
N PHE A 852 -15.16 -19.68 6.98
CA PHE A 852 -14.71 -21.05 6.69
C PHE A 852 -14.48 -21.89 7.95
N ARG A 853 -13.94 -21.28 9.02
CA ARG A 853 -13.70 -21.99 10.28
C ARG A 853 -15.01 -22.32 11.01
N VAL A 854 -15.97 -21.40 11.03
CA VAL A 854 -17.33 -21.67 11.52
C VAL A 854 -18.02 -22.72 10.66
N GLU A 855 -17.93 -22.65 9.32
CA GLU A 855 -18.46 -23.69 8.42
C GLU A 855 -17.87 -25.07 8.78
N LYS A 856 -16.55 -25.20 8.86
CA LYS A 856 -15.89 -26.48 9.17
C LYS A 856 -16.41 -27.06 10.49
N HIS A 857 -16.46 -26.25 11.55
CA HIS A 857 -16.85 -26.73 12.88
C HIS A 857 -18.37 -26.97 13.00
N LEU A 858 -19.20 -26.24 12.25
CA LEU A 858 -20.64 -26.55 12.08
C LEU A 858 -20.86 -27.91 11.41
N LEU A 859 -19.97 -28.34 10.51
CA LEU A 859 -20.01 -29.68 9.89
C LEU A 859 -19.47 -30.82 10.78
N VAL A 860 -18.85 -30.48 11.90
CA VAL A 860 -18.31 -31.42 12.91
C VAL A 860 -19.27 -31.57 14.09
N TYR A 861 -19.74 -30.47 14.68
CA TYR A 861 -20.56 -30.47 15.91
C TYR A 861 -22.06 -30.22 15.67
N GLY A 862 -22.44 -29.62 14.53
CA GLY A 862 -23.84 -29.32 14.20
C GLY A 862 -24.39 -28.05 14.87
N TRP A 863 -25.70 -27.84 14.71
CA TRP A 863 -26.40 -26.64 15.17
C TRP A 863 -26.56 -26.62 16.70
N GLY A 864 -26.31 -25.46 17.33
CA GLY A 864 -26.46 -25.28 18.78
C GLY A 864 -25.34 -25.89 19.63
N ARG A 865 -24.12 -26.02 19.09
CA ARG A 865 -22.88 -26.39 19.79
C ARG A 865 -21.84 -25.25 19.74
N TRP A 866 -22.29 -24.05 20.11
CA TRP A 866 -21.53 -22.80 19.89
C TRP A 866 -20.21 -22.74 20.67
N ARG A 867 -20.23 -23.25 21.91
CA ARG A 867 -19.06 -23.25 22.81
C ARG A 867 -17.95 -24.17 22.29
N GLU A 868 -18.30 -25.31 21.71
CA GLU A 868 -17.37 -26.23 21.07
C GLU A 868 -16.77 -25.64 19.79
N ILE A 869 -17.62 -25.02 18.95
CA ILE A 869 -17.15 -24.30 17.75
C ILE A 869 -16.15 -23.19 18.13
N LEU A 870 -16.42 -22.42 19.19
CA LEU A 870 -15.47 -21.42 19.72
C LEU A 870 -14.17 -22.04 20.23
N THR A 871 -14.26 -23.11 21.04
CA THR A 871 -13.11 -23.74 21.70
C THR A 871 -12.14 -24.35 20.68
N HIS A 872 -12.66 -24.95 19.61
CA HIS A 872 -11.83 -25.63 18.61
C HIS A 872 -11.46 -24.76 17.39
N GLY A 873 -12.25 -23.73 17.06
CA GLY A 873 -12.05 -22.93 15.82
C GLY A 873 -10.82 -22.01 15.76
N ARG A 874 -10.08 -21.86 16.87
CA ARG A 874 -8.81 -21.08 16.99
C ARG A 874 -8.87 -19.69 16.32
N PHE A 875 -9.99 -18.99 16.43
CA PHE A 875 -10.28 -17.76 15.67
C PHE A 875 -9.26 -16.64 15.93
N LYS A 876 -8.85 -15.92 14.87
CA LYS A 876 -7.92 -14.78 14.99
C LYS A 876 -8.58 -13.58 15.70
N ARG A 877 -9.89 -13.42 15.54
CA ARG A 877 -10.74 -12.46 16.26
C ARG A 877 -11.42 -13.17 17.43
N ARG A 878 -11.55 -12.50 18.58
CA ARG A 878 -12.44 -12.97 19.66
C ARG A 878 -13.89 -12.90 19.18
N LEU A 879 -14.47 -14.06 18.87
CA LEU A 879 -15.90 -14.23 18.60
C LEU A 879 -16.64 -14.65 19.88
N SER A 880 -17.87 -14.20 20.05
CA SER A 880 -18.81 -14.70 21.07
C SER A 880 -19.69 -15.81 20.50
N GLU A 881 -20.43 -16.51 21.37
CA GLU A 881 -21.39 -17.54 20.94
C GLU A 881 -22.49 -16.96 20.03
N ARG A 882 -22.85 -15.68 20.23
CA ARG A 882 -23.81 -14.95 19.39
C ARG A 882 -23.26 -14.65 18.01
N ASP A 883 -21.96 -14.41 17.88
CA ASP A 883 -21.32 -14.15 16.59
C ASP A 883 -21.21 -15.46 15.80
N VAL A 884 -20.81 -16.56 16.45
CA VAL A 884 -20.82 -17.91 15.86
C VAL A 884 -22.23 -18.32 15.44
N GLU A 885 -23.25 -18.09 16.28
CA GLU A 885 -24.64 -18.33 15.90
C GLU A 885 -25.06 -17.48 14.68
N THR A 886 -24.67 -16.21 14.63
CA THR A 886 -24.98 -15.28 13.54
C THR A 886 -24.36 -15.73 12.23
N ILE A 887 -23.09 -16.15 12.25
CA ILE A 887 -22.39 -16.72 11.09
C ILE A 887 -23.05 -18.05 10.67
N CYS A 888 -23.30 -18.98 11.59
CA CYS A 888 -24.01 -20.25 11.31
C CYS A 888 -25.39 -20.01 10.67
N ARG A 889 -26.17 -19.04 11.19
CA ARG A 889 -27.51 -18.70 10.69
C ARG A 889 -27.42 -18.13 9.27
N ALA A 890 -26.47 -17.24 9.00
CA ALA A 890 -26.20 -16.70 7.66
C ALA A 890 -25.74 -17.78 6.67
N ILE A 891 -24.86 -18.71 7.10
CA ILE A 891 -24.40 -19.85 6.29
C ILE A 891 -25.59 -20.68 5.83
N LEU A 892 -26.50 -21.01 6.74
CA LEU A 892 -27.67 -21.85 6.43
C LEU A 892 -28.74 -21.10 5.62
N VAL A 893 -28.97 -19.80 5.85
CA VAL A 893 -29.85 -18.98 4.99
C VAL A 893 -29.30 -18.93 3.54
N TYR A 894 -27.99 -18.75 3.36
CA TYR A 894 -27.38 -18.75 2.02
C TYR A 894 -27.47 -20.13 1.35
N CYS A 895 -27.25 -21.21 2.11
CA CYS A 895 -27.46 -22.56 1.61
C CYS A 895 -28.91 -22.78 1.16
N LEU A 896 -29.91 -22.37 1.95
CA LEU A 896 -31.33 -22.50 1.60
C LEU A 896 -31.71 -21.73 0.32
N LEU A 897 -31.17 -20.52 0.14
CA LEU A 897 -31.38 -19.68 -1.06
C LEU A 897 -30.84 -20.30 -2.35
N HIS A 898 -29.83 -21.18 -2.26
CA HIS A 898 -29.19 -21.79 -3.44
C HIS A 898 -29.41 -23.29 -3.59
N TYR A 899 -29.92 -23.96 -2.55
CA TYR A 899 -30.23 -25.38 -2.56
C TYR A 899 -31.38 -25.71 -3.51
N ARG A 900 -31.15 -26.71 -4.36
CA ARG A 900 -32.10 -27.21 -5.39
C ARG A 900 -32.49 -28.68 -5.18
N GLY A 901 -32.27 -29.19 -3.98
CA GLY A 901 -32.66 -30.54 -3.58
C GLY A 901 -34.05 -30.59 -2.94
N ASP A 902 -34.22 -31.51 -2.00
CA ASP A 902 -35.48 -31.84 -1.34
C ASP A 902 -36.06 -30.68 -0.50
N GLU A 903 -37.26 -30.21 -0.84
CA GLU A 903 -37.95 -29.13 -0.13
C GLU A 903 -38.27 -29.47 1.34
N SER A 904 -38.34 -30.75 1.73
CA SER A 904 -38.50 -31.15 3.14
C SER A 904 -37.27 -30.79 3.98
N ILE A 905 -36.06 -30.85 3.39
CA ILE A 905 -34.82 -30.39 4.04
C ILE A 905 -34.83 -28.87 4.17
N LYS A 906 -35.41 -28.14 3.20
CA LYS A 906 -35.54 -26.68 3.32
C LYS A 906 -36.45 -26.29 4.46
N ALA A 907 -37.65 -26.86 4.53
CA ALA A 907 -38.61 -26.59 5.59
C ALA A 907 -38.00 -26.90 6.97
N PHE A 908 -37.41 -28.09 7.14
CA PHE A 908 -36.77 -28.49 8.39
C PHE A 908 -35.65 -27.53 8.82
N ILE A 909 -34.70 -27.20 7.93
CA ILE A 909 -33.60 -26.28 8.29
C ILE A 909 -34.12 -24.86 8.51
N TRP A 910 -35.12 -24.40 7.75
CA TRP A 910 -35.75 -23.10 7.93
C TRP A 910 -36.38 -22.94 9.32
N ASP A 911 -37.13 -23.95 9.77
CA ASP A 911 -37.75 -23.93 11.09
C ASP A 911 -36.68 -24.03 12.20
N LEU A 912 -35.64 -24.85 12.01
CA LEU A 912 -34.48 -24.97 12.92
C LEU A 912 -33.70 -23.66 13.09
N ILE A 913 -33.56 -22.86 12.02
CA ILE A 913 -32.82 -21.58 12.02
C ILE A 913 -33.73 -20.35 12.15
N SER A 914 -35.02 -20.52 12.47
CA SER A 914 -35.91 -19.41 12.81
C SER A 914 -35.70 -18.95 14.27
N PRO A 915 -35.85 -17.65 14.62
CA PRO A 915 -35.77 -17.21 16.01
C PRO A 915 -36.97 -17.64 16.85
N ASN A 916 -36.74 -17.98 18.13
CA ASN A 916 -37.82 -18.25 19.08
C ASN A 916 -38.42 -16.93 19.61
N GLU A 917 -39.64 -16.60 19.21
CA GLU A 917 -40.27 -15.30 19.47
C GLU A 917 -40.52 -14.96 20.95
N ASN A 918 -40.53 -15.96 21.86
CA ASN A 918 -40.81 -15.77 23.28
C ASN A 918 -39.93 -16.63 24.21
N GLY A 919 -38.67 -16.89 23.84
CA GLY A 919 -37.68 -17.54 24.72
C GLY A 919 -37.88 -19.03 25.03
N LYS A 920 -39.08 -19.59 24.81
CA LYS A 920 -39.31 -21.04 24.79
C LYS A 920 -38.89 -21.63 23.44
N ALA A 921 -38.24 -22.79 23.46
CA ALA A 921 -37.93 -23.52 22.24
C ALA A 921 -39.22 -24.00 21.56
N LYS A 922 -39.33 -23.82 20.24
CA LYS A 922 -40.33 -24.53 19.43
C LYS A 922 -39.95 -26.01 19.34
N GLU A 923 -40.81 -26.89 19.80
CA GLU A 923 -40.79 -28.29 19.41
C GLU A 923 -41.05 -28.37 17.90
N LEU A 924 -40.08 -28.86 17.12
CA LEU A 924 -40.14 -28.93 15.67
C LEU A 924 -41.05 -30.09 15.23
N GLN A 925 -42.37 -29.90 15.24
CA GLN A 925 -43.39 -30.95 15.06
C GLN A 925 -43.24 -31.87 13.81
N ASN A 926 -42.44 -31.48 12.82
CA ASN A 926 -42.28 -32.18 11.52
C ASN A 926 -40.95 -32.97 11.36
N HIS A 927 -40.43 -33.61 12.41
CA HIS A 927 -39.30 -34.57 12.28
C HIS A 927 -39.76 -36.02 11.98
N SER A 928 -41.03 -36.32 12.21
CA SER A 928 -41.70 -37.61 12.02
C SER A 928 -41.84 -38.03 10.54
N GLY A 929 -40.71 -38.40 9.95
CA GLY A 929 -40.57 -38.81 8.54
C GLY A 929 -39.14 -38.70 7.97
N LEU A 930 -38.20 -38.16 8.74
CA LEU A 930 -36.81 -37.91 8.30
C LEU A 930 -35.94 -39.18 8.16
N SER A 931 -36.49 -40.37 8.45
CA SER A 931 -35.78 -41.67 8.40
C SER A 931 -35.65 -42.28 7.01
N ILE A 932 -36.38 -41.79 5.99
CA ILE A 932 -36.30 -42.31 4.62
C ILE A 932 -35.00 -41.86 3.93
N PRO A 933 -34.14 -42.78 3.42
CA PRO A 933 -32.93 -42.40 2.69
C PRO A 933 -33.24 -41.64 1.40
N VAL A 934 -32.67 -40.45 1.23
CA VAL A 934 -32.84 -39.64 0.02
C VAL A 934 -32.16 -40.34 -1.18
N PRO A 935 -32.89 -40.73 -2.24
CA PRO A 935 -32.29 -41.49 -3.34
C PRO A 935 -31.23 -40.67 -4.09
N ARG A 936 -29.99 -41.17 -4.17
CA ARG A 936 -28.91 -40.54 -4.94
C ARG A 936 -29.21 -40.60 -6.45
N GLY A 937 -29.85 -39.55 -6.96
CA GLY A 937 -29.84 -39.18 -8.38
C GLY A 937 -30.87 -39.86 -9.29
N ARG A 938 -32.12 -39.38 -9.28
CA ARG A 938 -33.04 -39.47 -10.44
C ARG A 938 -33.85 -38.17 -10.57
N LYS A 939 -34.16 -37.76 -11.81
CA LYS A 939 -34.97 -36.56 -12.11
C LYS A 939 -36.44 -36.80 -11.73
N GLY A 940 -36.85 -36.31 -10.56
CA GLY A 940 -38.25 -36.33 -10.12
C GLY A 940 -39.16 -35.45 -10.99
N LYS A 941 -40.43 -35.85 -11.12
CA LYS A 941 -41.46 -35.03 -11.79
C LYS A 941 -41.77 -33.78 -10.96
N LYS A 942 -42.14 -32.67 -11.61
CA LYS A 942 -42.65 -31.46 -10.93
C LYS A 942 -43.93 -31.78 -10.14
N VAL A 943 -43.83 -31.79 -8.81
CA VAL A 943 -44.98 -31.68 -7.91
C VAL A 943 -45.42 -30.21 -7.86
N LYS A 944 -46.71 -29.94 -7.61
CA LYS A 944 -47.22 -28.57 -7.51
C LYS A 944 -46.67 -27.90 -6.25
N SER A 945 -46.20 -26.66 -6.38
CA SER A 945 -45.82 -25.80 -5.26
C SER A 945 -47.01 -25.54 -4.35
N GLN A 946 -46.95 -26.02 -3.11
CA GLN A 946 -47.73 -25.50 -1.99
C GLN A 946 -46.76 -24.72 -1.08
N ASN A 947 -47.18 -23.53 -0.64
CA ASN A 947 -46.47 -22.63 0.26
C ASN A 947 -44.99 -22.38 -0.12
N ALA A 948 -44.77 -21.53 -1.13
CA ALA A 948 -43.46 -20.98 -1.39
C ALA A 948 -42.97 -20.19 -0.16
N PHE A 949 -41.80 -20.57 0.38
CA PHE A 949 -41.11 -19.83 1.43
C PHE A 949 -40.71 -18.44 0.90
N ASP A 950 -41.44 -17.41 1.31
CA ASP A 950 -41.17 -16.03 0.90
C ASP A 950 -40.04 -15.45 1.77
N VAL A 951 -38.81 -15.83 1.45
CA VAL A 951 -37.59 -15.44 2.18
C VAL A 951 -37.45 -13.91 2.30
N HIS A 952 -38.05 -13.15 1.38
CA HIS A 952 -38.04 -11.69 1.39
C HIS A 952 -39.04 -11.05 2.38
N LYS A 953 -39.97 -11.82 2.95
CA LYS A 953 -40.93 -11.36 3.99
C LYS A 953 -40.51 -11.66 5.43
N ALA A 954 -39.55 -12.56 5.65
CA ALA A 954 -39.09 -12.92 6.98
C ALA A 954 -38.22 -11.79 7.58
N GLU A 955 -38.83 -10.87 8.34
CA GLU A 955 -38.15 -9.66 8.83
C GLU A 955 -36.86 -9.94 9.63
N TRP A 956 -36.81 -11.06 10.36
CA TRP A 956 -35.61 -11.49 11.09
C TRP A 956 -34.39 -11.72 10.18
N ILE A 957 -34.57 -12.09 8.90
CA ILE A 957 -33.47 -12.31 7.95
C ILE A 957 -32.70 -11.03 7.65
N ARG A 958 -33.29 -9.84 7.85
CA ARG A 958 -32.54 -8.56 7.72
C ARG A 958 -31.30 -8.51 8.62
N ARG A 959 -31.33 -9.17 9.79
CA ARG A 959 -30.19 -9.25 10.73
C ARG A 959 -29.19 -10.37 10.38
N TYR A 960 -29.57 -11.33 9.55
CA TYR A 960 -28.76 -12.48 9.17
C TYR A 960 -28.56 -12.58 7.65
N ASN A 961 -28.66 -11.44 6.95
CA ASN A 961 -28.61 -11.38 5.48
C ASN A 961 -27.22 -11.80 4.97
N PRO A 962 -27.07 -12.93 4.26
CA PRO A 962 -25.75 -13.42 3.86
C PRO A 962 -25.04 -12.48 2.89
N GLU A 963 -25.80 -11.72 2.09
CA GLU A 963 -25.22 -10.75 1.15
C GLU A 963 -24.59 -9.54 1.85
N ALA A 964 -25.01 -9.23 3.08
CA ALA A 964 -24.43 -8.18 3.92
C ALA A 964 -23.35 -8.73 4.88
N LEU A 965 -23.47 -9.98 5.33
CA LEU A 965 -22.57 -10.58 6.31
C LEU A 965 -21.32 -11.21 5.69
N PHE A 966 -21.37 -11.69 4.44
CA PHE A 966 -20.23 -12.26 3.73
C PHE A 966 -19.63 -11.27 2.72
N GLN A 967 -18.45 -10.74 3.03
CA GLN A 967 -17.75 -9.79 2.15
C GLN A 967 -17.06 -10.46 0.95
N ASP A 968 -16.73 -11.75 1.04
CA ASP A 968 -15.95 -12.46 0.02
C ASP A 968 -16.84 -13.25 -0.95
N GLU A 969 -16.96 -12.75 -2.18
CA GLU A 969 -17.67 -13.39 -3.29
C GLU A 969 -17.18 -14.80 -3.65
N SER A 970 -15.91 -15.13 -3.38
CA SER A 970 -15.38 -16.47 -3.61
C SER A 970 -15.74 -17.45 -2.48
N TYR A 971 -15.93 -16.96 -1.24
CA TYR A 971 -16.56 -17.76 -0.18
C TYR A 971 -18.03 -18.02 -0.49
N LYS A 972 -18.79 -17.01 -0.93
CA LYS A 972 -20.17 -17.18 -1.43
C LYS A 972 -20.21 -18.24 -2.55
N LYS A 973 -19.30 -18.15 -3.53
CA LYS A 973 -19.17 -19.17 -4.60
C LYS A 973 -18.84 -20.57 -4.07
N HIS A 974 -17.94 -20.73 -3.09
CA HIS A 974 -17.68 -22.02 -2.43
C HIS A 974 -18.95 -22.58 -1.77
N LEU A 975 -19.59 -21.79 -0.91
CA LEU A 975 -20.76 -22.23 -0.14
C LEU A 975 -21.95 -22.58 -1.03
N LYS A 976 -22.09 -21.90 -2.17
CA LYS A 976 -23.07 -22.20 -3.23
C LYS A 976 -22.86 -23.58 -3.86
N HIS A 977 -21.62 -24.07 -3.98
CA HIS A 977 -21.33 -25.43 -4.44
C HIS A 977 -21.50 -26.46 -3.32
N GLN A 978 -21.18 -26.12 -2.06
CA GLN A 978 -21.27 -27.04 -0.92
C GLN A 978 -22.64 -27.10 -0.23
N CYS A 979 -23.60 -26.24 -0.56
CA CYS A 979 -24.90 -26.12 0.12
C CYS A 979 -25.63 -27.47 0.35
N ASN A 980 -25.54 -28.41 -0.59
CA ASN A 980 -26.05 -29.78 -0.44
C ASN A 980 -25.37 -30.52 0.74
N LYS A 981 -24.04 -30.50 0.83
CA LYS A 981 -23.24 -31.15 1.90
C LYS A 981 -23.57 -30.52 3.25
N VAL A 982 -23.67 -29.18 3.30
CA VAL A 982 -23.92 -28.43 4.54
C VAL A 982 -25.30 -28.75 5.12
N LEU A 983 -26.37 -28.61 4.34
CA LEU A 983 -27.74 -28.85 4.82
C LEU A 983 -27.96 -30.32 5.22
N LEU A 984 -27.37 -31.28 4.49
CA LEU A 984 -27.44 -32.70 4.83
C LEU A 984 -26.69 -33.02 6.13
N ARG A 985 -25.45 -32.55 6.29
CA ARG A 985 -24.64 -32.79 7.51
C ARG A 985 -25.29 -32.19 8.74
N VAL A 986 -25.85 -30.97 8.65
CA VAL A 986 -26.58 -30.34 9.77
C VAL A 986 -27.86 -31.08 10.12
N ARG A 987 -28.65 -31.56 9.14
CA ARG A 987 -29.80 -32.45 9.40
C ARG A 987 -29.38 -33.75 10.08
N MET A 988 -28.29 -34.39 9.64
CA MET A 988 -27.81 -35.65 10.23
C MET A 988 -27.36 -35.47 11.68
N LEU A 989 -26.60 -34.42 11.99
CA LEU A 989 -26.12 -34.15 13.35
C LEU A 989 -27.26 -33.73 14.29
N TYR A 990 -28.27 -33.01 13.79
CA TYR A 990 -29.50 -32.76 14.56
C TYR A 990 -30.26 -34.07 14.86
N TYR A 991 -30.46 -34.93 13.86
CA TYR A 991 -31.17 -36.21 14.03
C TYR A 991 -30.46 -37.12 15.04
N LEU A 992 -29.13 -37.21 14.97
CA LEU A 992 -28.31 -37.93 15.96
C LEU A 992 -28.56 -37.39 17.38
N ARG A 993 -28.49 -36.06 17.58
CA ARG A 993 -28.73 -35.42 18.88
C ARG A 993 -30.14 -35.68 19.41
N GLN A 994 -31.16 -35.49 18.58
CA GLN A 994 -32.55 -35.40 19.04
C GLN A 994 -33.26 -36.76 19.11
N GLU A 995 -33.01 -37.66 18.16
CA GLU A 995 -33.81 -38.88 17.95
C GLU A 995 -33.06 -40.15 18.39
N VAL A 996 -31.73 -40.16 18.27
CA VAL A 996 -30.89 -41.33 18.59
C VAL A 996 -30.33 -41.22 20.01
N ILE A 997 -29.74 -40.07 20.37
CA ILE A 997 -29.18 -39.83 21.71
C ILE A 997 -30.25 -39.32 22.69
N GLY A 998 -31.10 -38.39 22.25
CA GLY A 998 -32.26 -37.90 23.00
C GLY A 998 -31.95 -37.50 24.44
N ASP A 999 -32.75 -38.00 25.38
CA ASP A 999 -32.63 -37.71 26.82
C ASP A 999 -31.30 -38.18 27.45
N GLN A 1000 -30.52 -39.04 26.79
CA GLN A 1000 -29.20 -39.44 27.29
C GLN A 1000 -28.09 -38.40 26.98
N ALA A 1001 -28.38 -37.34 26.22
CA ALA A 1001 -27.39 -36.36 25.77
C ALA A 1001 -26.55 -35.76 26.89
N GLU A 1002 -27.16 -35.40 28.03
CA GLU A 1002 -26.43 -34.84 29.17
C GLU A 1002 -25.52 -35.89 29.84
N LYS A 1003 -25.95 -37.16 29.92
CA LYS A 1003 -25.14 -38.25 30.49
C LYS A 1003 -23.91 -38.57 29.63
N VAL A 1004 -24.08 -38.55 28.30
CA VAL A 1004 -22.96 -38.75 27.34
C VAL A 1004 -21.92 -37.63 27.49
N LEU A 1005 -22.37 -36.38 27.61
CA LEU A 1005 -21.48 -35.23 27.82
C LEU A 1005 -20.86 -35.21 29.23
N ALA A 1006 -21.53 -35.76 30.23
CA ALA A 1006 -21.00 -36.00 31.58
C ALA A 1006 -20.01 -37.18 31.67
N GLY A 1007 -19.81 -37.95 30.59
CA GLY A 1007 -18.82 -39.02 30.52
C GLY A 1007 -19.30 -40.41 30.96
N ALA A 1008 -20.59 -40.70 30.88
CA ALA A 1008 -21.11 -42.07 31.07
C ALA A 1008 -20.50 -43.06 30.06
N MET A 1009 -20.37 -44.34 30.43
CA MET A 1009 -19.86 -45.39 29.54
C MET A 1009 -20.85 -45.66 28.41
N ALA A 1010 -20.35 -45.98 27.20
CA ALA A 1010 -21.20 -46.34 26.06
C ALA A 1010 -22.17 -47.48 26.39
N SER A 1011 -21.75 -48.44 27.22
CA SER A 1011 -22.57 -49.55 27.71
C SER A 1011 -23.75 -49.12 28.59
N GLU A 1012 -23.60 -48.06 29.39
CA GLU A 1012 -24.60 -47.52 30.33
C GLU A 1012 -25.62 -46.59 29.67
N VAL A 1013 -25.30 -46.09 28.48
CA VAL A 1013 -26.14 -45.19 27.68
C VAL A 1013 -27.11 -46.03 26.84
N ASP A 1014 -28.39 -46.07 27.24
CA ASP A 1014 -29.43 -46.76 26.46
C ASP A 1014 -29.92 -45.87 25.30
N ILE A 1015 -29.63 -46.29 24.07
CA ILE A 1015 -29.99 -45.60 22.83
C ILE A 1015 -30.47 -46.59 21.78
N TRP A 1016 -31.55 -46.25 21.07
CA TRP A 1016 -32.09 -47.08 20.01
C TRP A 1016 -31.52 -46.69 18.65
N PHE A 1017 -31.01 -47.67 17.92
CA PHE A 1017 -30.58 -47.53 16.53
C PHE A 1017 -30.91 -48.81 15.75
N PRO A 1018 -31.20 -48.73 14.44
CA PRO A 1018 -31.47 -49.90 13.63
C PRO A 1018 -30.19 -50.74 13.45
N LEU A 1019 -30.27 -52.03 13.77
CA LEU A 1019 -29.23 -53.00 13.42
C LEU A 1019 -29.10 -53.07 11.89
N VAL A 1020 -27.91 -52.83 11.37
CA VAL A 1020 -27.63 -52.85 9.93
C VAL A 1020 -27.11 -54.24 9.55
N GLU A 1021 -27.79 -54.93 8.64
CA GLU A 1021 -27.28 -56.16 8.00
C GLU A 1021 -26.16 -55.78 7.02
N GLN A 1022 -24.96 -55.53 7.56
CA GLN A 1022 -23.76 -55.22 6.79
C GLN A 1022 -23.22 -56.51 6.14
N LEU A 1023 -23.11 -56.51 4.81
CA LEU A 1023 -22.51 -57.63 4.04
C LEU A 1023 -20.99 -57.76 4.27
N GLU A 1024 -20.33 -56.66 4.63
CA GLU A 1024 -18.93 -56.61 5.04
C GLU A 1024 -18.84 -55.67 6.26
N VAL A 1025 -18.29 -56.15 7.38
CA VAL A 1025 -17.99 -55.32 8.56
C VAL A 1025 -16.53 -54.86 8.54
N PRO A 1026 -16.17 -53.68 9.08
CA PRO A 1026 -14.80 -53.13 8.98
C PRO A 1026 -13.70 -53.99 9.63
N THR A 1027 -14.06 -54.83 10.59
CA THR A 1027 -13.14 -55.72 11.33
C THR A 1027 -13.94 -56.80 12.05
N ALA A 1028 -13.32 -57.95 12.33
CA ALA A 1028 -13.99 -59.12 12.92
C ALA A 1028 -14.50 -58.91 14.37
N TRP A 1029 -14.11 -57.82 15.04
CA TRP A 1029 -14.64 -57.44 16.36
C TRP A 1029 -15.75 -56.38 16.33
N TRP A 1030 -16.10 -55.88 15.14
CA TRP A 1030 -17.10 -54.84 14.97
C TRP A 1030 -18.50 -55.43 15.18
N ASP A 1031 -19.14 -55.04 16.27
CA ASP A 1031 -20.44 -55.48 16.72
C ASP A 1031 -21.36 -54.29 16.99
N SER A 1032 -22.58 -54.54 17.48
CA SER A 1032 -23.53 -53.47 17.80
C SER A 1032 -23.00 -52.49 18.86
N GLU A 1033 -22.08 -52.90 19.75
CA GLU A 1033 -21.47 -51.98 20.72
C GLU A 1033 -20.42 -51.06 20.07
N ALA A 1034 -19.77 -51.50 18.98
CA ALA A 1034 -18.94 -50.65 18.14
C ALA A 1034 -19.77 -49.63 17.34
N ASP A 1035 -20.91 -50.04 16.75
CA ASP A 1035 -21.85 -49.11 16.09
C ASP A 1035 -22.42 -48.08 17.10
N LYS A 1036 -22.81 -48.54 18.29
CA LYS A 1036 -23.27 -47.70 19.41
C LYS A 1036 -22.18 -46.71 19.85
N SER A 1037 -20.95 -47.19 20.08
CA SER A 1037 -19.80 -46.36 20.43
C SER A 1037 -19.46 -45.34 19.34
N LEU A 1038 -19.67 -45.65 18.06
CA LEU A 1038 -19.47 -44.71 16.96
C LEU A 1038 -20.50 -43.59 16.99
N LEU A 1039 -21.78 -43.90 17.19
CA LEU A 1039 -22.87 -42.91 17.29
C LEU A 1039 -22.68 -41.98 18.50
N ILE A 1040 -22.34 -42.54 19.66
CA ILE A 1040 -22.03 -41.79 20.89
C ILE A 1040 -20.77 -40.93 20.67
N GLY A 1041 -19.71 -41.49 20.07
CA GLY A 1041 -18.46 -40.78 19.78
C GLY A 1041 -18.64 -39.59 18.83
N VAL A 1042 -19.42 -39.74 17.76
CA VAL A 1042 -19.76 -38.66 16.82
C VAL A 1042 -20.54 -37.53 17.50
N PHE A 1043 -21.41 -37.83 18.47
CA PHE A 1043 -22.13 -36.82 19.25
C PHE A 1043 -21.24 -36.12 20.30
N LYS A 1044 -20.39 -36.88 21.00
CA LYS A 1044 -19.49 -36.40 22.08
C LYS A 1044 -18.34 -35.56 21.53
N HIS A 1045 -17.58 -36.09 20.56
CA HIS A 1045 -16.34 -35.49 20.04
C HIS A 1045 -16.51 -34.77 18.68
N GLY A 1046 -17.59 -35.05 17.96
CA GLY A 1046 -17.87 -34.49 16.64
C GLY A 1046 -17.54 -35.44 15.48
N TYR A 1047 -18.16 -35.20 14.33
CA TYR A 1047 -17.97 -36.01 13.11
C TYR A 1047 -16.52 -35.94 12.58
N GLU A 1048 -16.04 -37.02 11.93
CA GLU A 1048 -14.67 -37.16 11.40
C GLU A 1048 -13.53 -37.17 12.46
N ARG A 1049 -13.81 -37.10 13.77
CA ARG A 1049 -12.80 -37.12 14.88
C ARG A 1049 -12.44 -38.53 15.38
N TYR A 1050 -12.04 -39.41 14.47
CA TYR A 1050 -11.86 -40.84 14.76
C TYR A 1050 -10.72 -41.15 15.74
N ASN A 1051 -9.62 -40.40 15.73
CA ASN A 1051 -8.52 -40.60 16.68
C ASN A 1051 -8.93 -40.16 18.08
N THR A 1052 -9.64 -39.04 18.20
CA THR A 1052 -10.20 -38.57 19.48
C THR A 1052 -11.20 -39.58 20.06
N MET A 1053 -12.09 -40.15 19.24
CA MET A 1053 -13.01 -41.23 19.68
C MET A 1053 -12.25 -42.50 20.11
N ARG A 1054 -11.16 -42.85 19.44
CA ARG A 1054 -10.36 -44.04 19.78
C ARG A 1054 -9.51 -43.87 21.04
N ALA A 1055 -9.22 -42.63 21.44
CA ALA A 1055 -8.55 -42.31 22.71
C ALA A 1055 -9.51 -42.27 23.92
N ASP A 1056 -10.82 -42.27 23.70
CA ASP A 1056 -11.82 -42.10 24.76
C ASP A 1056 -12.08 -43.41 25.53
N PRO A 1057 -11.78 -43.49 26.84
CA PRO A 1057 -12.04 -44.69 27.63
C PRO A 1057 -13.52 -44.98 27.84
N THR A 1058 -14.44 -44.05 27.55
CA THR A 1058 -15.89 -44.32 27.67
C THR A 1058 -16.48 -45.00 26.42
N LEU A 1059 -15.66 -45.28 25.39
CA LEU A 1059 -16.04 -45.94 24.14
C LEU A 1059 -15.28 -47.25 23.96
N CYS A 1060 -15.87 -48.27 23.34
CA CYS A 1060 -15.22 -49.60 23.23
C CYS A 1060 -13.96 -49.63 22.36
N PHE A 1061 -13.65 -48.55 21.64
CA PHE A 1061 -12.54 -48.47 20.69
C PHE A 1061 -11.15 -48.52 21.36
N LEU A 1062 -11.00 -47.93 22.55
CA LEU A 1062 -9.71 -47.93 23.25
C LEU A 1062 -9.29 -49.35 23.65
N GLU A 1063 -10.25 -50.18 24.09
CA GLU A 1063 -10.04 -51.58 24.44
C GLU A 1063 -9.88 -52.46 23.19
N LYS A 1064 -10.81 -52.35 22.22
CA LYS A 1064 -10.83 -53.24 21.04
C LYS A 1064 -9.77 -52.93 19.98
N ALA A 1065 -9.26 -51.70 19.92
CA ALA A 1065 -8.28 -51.25 18.92
C ALA A 1065 -6.96 -50.73 19.50
N GLY A 1066 -6.86 -50.52 20.81
CA GLY A 1066 -5.74 -49.82 21.45
C GLY A 1066 -5.74 -48.31 21.14
N GLY A 1067 -4.97 -47.54 21.92
CA GLY A 1067 -4.89 -46.09 21.77
C GLY A 1067 -4.29 -45.65 20.41
N PRO A 1068 -4.62 -44.44 19.91
CA PRO A 1068 -3.90 -43.82 18.81
C PRO A 1068 -2.54 -43.28 19.28
N ASP A 1069 -1.62 -43.09 18.34
CA ASP A 1069 -0.39 -42.32 18.57
C ASP A 1069 -0.73 -40.85 18.88
N GLU A 1070 -0.03 -40.23 19.84
CA GLU A 1070 -0.15 -38.81 20.15
C GLU A 1070 0.12 -37.94 18.91
N SER A 1071 1.01 -38.37 18.01
CA SER A 1071 1.24 -37.69 16.74
C SER A 1071 -0.01 -37.66 15.85
N ALA A 1072 -0.83 -38.71 15.88
CA ALA A 1072 -2.05 -38.84 15.09
C ALA A 1072 -3.24 -38.08 15.70
N ILE A 1073 -3.31 -37.97 17.04
CA ILE A 1073 -4.25 -37.08 17.74
C ILE A 1073 -3.88 -35.62 17.45
N ALA A 1074 -2.59 -35.27 17.55
CA ALA A 1074 -2.10 -33.94 17.21
C ALA A 1074 -2.34 -33.60 15.73
N ALA A 1075 -2.18 -34.55 14.80
CA ALA A 1075 -2.50 -34.36 13.39
C ALA A 1075 -4.00 -34.09 13.14
N GLU A 1076 -4.89 -34.83 13.81
CA GLU A 1076 -6.34 -34.61 13.75
C GLU A 1076 -6.73 -33.19 14.21
N GLN A 1077 -6.01 -32.63 15.19
CA GLN A 1077 -6.19 -31.26 15.68
C GLN A 1077 -5.44 -30.19 14.84
N ARG A 1078 -4.33 -30.53 14.16
CA ARG A 1078 -3.59 -29.63 13.26
C ARG A 1078 -4.29 -29.43 11.91
N LEU A 1079 -5.11 -30.39 11.47
CA LEU A 1079 -5.96 -30.27 10.27
C LEU A 1079 -7.02 -29.14 10.37
N ASP A 1080 -7.19 -28.51 11.53
CA ASP A 1080 -7.98 -27.27 11.68
C ASP A 1080 -7.23 -25.99 11.32
N GLY A 1081 -5.93 -26.07 11.01
CA GLY A 1081 -5.08 -24.93 10.65
C GLY A 1081 -4.81 -24.71 9.15
N SER A 1082 -4.98 -25.72 8.29
CA SER A 1082 -4.59 -25.67 6.88
C SER A 1082 -5.61 -24.97 5.98
N ASP A 1083 -5.19 -23.98 5.19
CA ASP A 1083 -6.09 -23.24 4.28
C ASP A 1083 -6.59 -24.07 3.08
N GLY A 1084 -7.89 -24.41 3.12
CA GLY A 1084 -8.82 -24.44 1.98
C GLY A 1084 -8.60 -25.38 0.79
N SER A 1085 -7.50 -26.13 0.74
CA SER A 1085 -6.98 -26.69 -0.53
C SER A 1085 -7.07 -28.22 -0.68
N VAL A 1086 -7.43 -28.97 0.37
CA VAL A 1086 -7.47 -30.45 0.33
C VAL A 1086 -8.85 -30.99 0.72
N TRP A 1087 -9.71 -31.21 -0.27
CA TRP A 1087 -10.91 -32.07 -0.19
C TRP A 1087 -10.98 -32.97 -1.43
N GLY A 1088 -9.98 -33.83 -1.61
CA GLY A 1088 -10.10 -34.99 -2.49
C GLY A 1088 -10.89 -36.11 -1.80
N PRO A 1089 -11.59 -36.99 -2.54
CA PRO A 1089 -12.16 -38.20 -1.96
C PRO A 1089 -11.05 -39.18 -1.61
N ALA A 1090 -10.91 -39.50 -0.32
CA ALA A 1090 -10.32 -40.75 0.12
C ALA A 1090 -11.28 -41.93 -0.24
N PRO A 1091 -10.77 -43.15 -0.47
CA PRO A 1091 -11.57 -44.29 -0.91
C PRO A 1091 -12.61 -44.76 0.11
#